data_AF-A0AAN8G0N7-F1
#
_entry.id   AF-A0AAN8G0N7-F1
#
_cell.length_a   1.000
_cell.length_b   1.000
_cell.length_c   1.000
_cell.angle_alpha   90.00
_cell.angle_beta   90.00
_cell.angle_gamma   90.00
#
_symmetry.space_group_name_H-M   'P 1'
#
loop_
_entity.id
_entity.type
_entity.pdbx_description
1 polymer ?
#
loop_
_entity_poly.entity_id
_entity_poly.type
_entity_poly.pdbx_seq_one_letter_code
_entity_poly.pdbx_strand_id
1 'polypeptide(L)'
;MGSIVSSNGNKVPYVLGLSYTKVCREHQFKDKYLFYRFEDDDEGIGTIPTTMEKKESEDRLPDTVLMLATIGPDAMMRMILRKPPLERTTEDLEIVYEELLHIKALSHLSTMVKRELASVLIFESHAEAGTVLFNQGDVGKSWYIILKGSVNVVIYGKGIVCTLHDGDDFGKLALVNDAPRAATIVLREDNCHFLRVDKDDFNRILRDVEANTVRLKEHGQDVLVLEKIPTNIKSQDGSVQSHYKYSVMAGTPEKMLEHLLETRLDNKQDENSDQFLEDFLLTQVIFMPNERLCKALMNHYHAEVTQGTDREIADYMLTHKRRIVHFVQEWYSVATDAFQEDPKIQGFVEELHVAIKEDSDLYPTLKNDEKTIISIMQSKSSSPSAAKTAKKKIHPSLILSRKTSRDHLTDGMKKRRPIKPTDENIIKVYCADHTYTTLKFTMDTTVTEIIYQAKDKLSLGDDLIICEVKSNGDRIVFKENNLCVTTGLSLNGRLFITPREHLDALTPLPEQDGPTSMTAVAIEMMSTKELAYQITLYDWELFTSLHEFELIYWVFGRHKFKKITANLDIFLRRFNEIQYWVATEMVLCSNVSKRVQLLKKFIKLAAICKETKNLHSFFAIVMGLSNIAVSRLSQTWEKLPGKFNKLFSEFETVMDPSRNHRVYRLTVAKMNPPILPFMPLLMKDMTFTHEGNKTYFENLVNFEKMHMIAQTLRTVKFCRSQPFELDSPPTVKSSADVRQYVRNLQVIDNDRILTQWSHKVEPRRS
;
A
#
# COMPACT_ATOMS: atom_id res chain seq x y z
N MET A 1 19.50 28.75 7.66
CA MET A 1 20.87 28.83 7.11
C MET A 1 21.43 30.21 7.40
N GLY A 2 22.34 30.34 8.35
CA GLY A 2 23.07 31.58 8.63
C GLY A 2 24.57 31.29 8.59
N SER A 3 25.32 32.05 7.80
CA SER A 3 26.76 31.91 7.61
C SER A 3 27.53 32.90 8.48
N ILE A 4 28.45 32.41 9.31
CA ILE A 4 29.56 33.20 9.87
C ILE A 4 30.86 32.55 9.40
N VAL A 5 31.74 33.38 8.85
CA VAL A 5 33.06 33.02 8.32
C VAL A 5 34.03 32.87 9.49
N SER A 6 34.66 31.70 9.65
CA SER A 6 35.87 31.57 10.48
C SER A 6 37.11 31.82 9.62
N SER A 7 38.17 32.33 10.25
CA SER A 7 39.39 32.87 9.61
C SER A 7 40.26 31.86 8.85
N ASN A 8 39.87 30.58 8.75
CA ASN A 8 40.67 29.51 8.12
C ASN A 8 40.01 28.81 6.91
N GLY A 9 38.98 29.40 6.29
CA GLY A 9 38.60 29.07 4.91
C GLY A 9 37.99 27.69 4.62
N ASN A 10 37.92 26.75 5.57
CA ASN A 10 37.26 25.46 5.38
C ASN A 10 35.78 25.53 5.78
N LYS A 11 34.88 25.41 4.81
CA LYS A 11 33.43 25.24 5.04
C LYS A 11 33.11 23.77 5.27
N VAL A 12 32.86 23.39 6.52
CA VAL A 12 32.13 22.15 6.86
C VAL A 12 30.68 22.54 7.15
N PRO A 13 29.67 21.85 6.59
CA PRO A 13 28.28 22.16 6.89
C PRO A 13 27.96 21.71 8.33
N TYR A 14 27.82 22.68 9.24
CA TYR A 14 27.34 22.44 10.60
C TYR A 14 25.87 22.02 10.57
N VAL A 15 25.60 20.77 10.93
CA VAL A 15 24.29 20.30 11.39
C VAL A 15 24.52 19.66 12.75
N LEU A 16 24.21 20.40 13.81
CA LEU A 16 24.00 19.94 15.20
C LEU A 16 24.90 18.80 15.72
N GLY A 17 26.01 19.18 16.38
CA GLY A 17 26.47 18.61 17.66
C GLY A 17 26.68 17.10 17.81
N LEU A 18 26.80 16.33 16.73
CA LEU A 18 27.18 14.91 16.78
C LEU A 18 28.31 14.63 15.78
N SER A 19 29.36 15.43 15.85
CA SER A 19 30.67 15.07 15.34
C SER A 19 31.38 14.25 16.41
N TYR A 20 31.63 12.98 16.12
CA TYR A 20 32.56 12.19 16.89
C TYR A 20 33.77 11.82 16.03
N THR A 21 34.95 11.95 16.60
CA THR A 21 36.20 11.47 16.01
C THR A 21 36.60 10.19 16.72
N LYS A 22 36.91 9.15 15.95
CA LYS A 22 37.64 8.01 16.52
C LYS A 22 39.02 8.51 16.91
N VAL A 23 39.48 8.18 18.12
CA VAL A 23 40.77 8.64 18.66
C VAL A 23 41.95 8.29 17.73
N CYS A 24 41.82 7.26 16.88
CA CYS A 24 42.83 6.84 15.88
C CYS A 24 42.64 7.41 14.45
N ARG A 25 41.77 8.40 14.21
CA ARG A 25 41.49 9.04 12.91
C ARG A 25 40.99 8.12 11.77
N GLU A 26 40.37 6.98 12.08
CA GLU A 26 39.62 6.23 11.06
C GLU A 26 38.23 6.86 10.82
N HIS A 27 37.79 6.85 9.56
CA HIS A 27 36.55 7.52 9.11
C HIS A 27 35.27 6.68 9.30
N GLN A 28 35.35 5.50 9.94
CA GLN A 28 34.24 4.55 10.02
C GLN A 28 33.82 4.26 11.45
N PHE A 29 32.52 4.37 11.72
CA PHE A 29 31.91 3.88 12.95
C PHE A 29 31.69 2.37 12.87
N LYS A 30 31.95 1.70 13.98
CA LYS A 30 31.81 0.25 14.17
C LYS A 30 31.20 0.01 15.53
N ASP A 31 30.15 -0.80 15.57
CA ASP A 31 29.56 -1.31 16.81
C ASP A 31 30.46 -2.40 17.40
N LYS A 32 31.58 -1.93 17.97
CA LYS A 32 32.62 -2.73 18.58
C LYS A 32 33.17 -1.96 19.78
N TYR A 33 33.95 -2.65 20.60
CA TYR A 33 34.66 -2.04 21.72
C TYR A 33 35.79 -1.11 21.22
N LEU A 34 35.41 0.07 20.72
CA LEU A 34 36.27 1.11 20.17
C LEU A 34 35.93 2.44 20.83
N PHE A 35 36.93 3.31 20.96
CA PHE A 35 36.75 4.63 21.56
C PHE A 35 36.40 5.68 20.50
N TYR A 36 35.30 6.39 20.74
CA TYR A 36 34.88 7.58 20.00
C TYR A 36 34.80 8.74 20.99
N ARG A 37 35.05 9.96 20.51
CA ARG A 37 35.01 11.17 21.32
C ARG A 37 34.19 12.23 20.60
N PHE A 38 33.34 12.95 21.32
CA PHE A 38 32.60 14.09 20.76
C PHE A 38 33.54 15.29 20.53
N GLU A 39 33.28 16.10 19.50
CA GLU A 39 34.12 17.27 19.19
C GLU A 39 34.21 18.27 20.37
N ASP A 40 33.13 18.43 21.13
CA ASP A 40 33.12 19.29 22.34
C ASP A 40 34.10 18.79 23.42
N ASP A 41 34.41 17.49 23.45
CA ASP A 41 35.40 16.90 24.36
C ASP A 41 36.85 17.03 23.84
N ASP A 42 37.07 17.41 22.56
CA ASP A 42 38.41 17.61 21.99
C ASP A 42 39.05 18.94 22.43
N GLU A 43 38.24 19.95 22.82
CA GLU A 43 38.75 21.24 23.31
C GLU A 43 39.21 21.21 24.80
N GLY A 44 39.15 20.05 25.46
CA GLY A 44 39.65 19.85 26.83
C GLY A 44 38.82 20.54 27.92
N ILE A 45 37.70 21.17 27.56
CA ILE A 45 36.76 21.81 28.48
C ILE A 45 35.45 21.02 28.41
N GLY A 46 35.42 19.88 29.12
CA GLY A 46 34.17 19.17 29.38
C GLY A 46 33.28 20.02 30.30
N THR A 47 32.56 20.99 29.73
CA THR A 47 31.61 21.81 30.47
C THR A 47 30.38 20.98 30.79
N ILE A 48 30.00 20.94 32.07
CA ILE A 48 28.77 20.28 32.48
C ILE A 48 27.60 21.06 31.86
N PRO A 49 26.68 20.42 31.12
CA PRO A 49 25.56 21.11 30.49
C PRO A 49 24.73 21.88 31.53
N THR A 50 24.46 23.14 31.23
CA THR A 50 23.61 24.01 32.04
C THR A 50 22.16 23.48 32.08
N THR A 51 21.37 23.92 33.06
CA THR A 51 19.95 23.53 33.14
C THR A 51 19.15 23.97 31.91
N MET A 52 19.55 25.07 31.28
CA MET A 52 18.93 25.57 30.05
C MET A 52 19.28 24.67 28.84
N GLU A 53 20.55 24.31 28.67
CA GLU A 53 20.99 23.39 27.61
C GLU A 53 20.40 21.99 27.77
N LYS A 54 20.25 21.48 29.01
CA LYS A 54 19.55 20.21 29.26
C LYS A 54 18.11 20.26 28.79
N LYS A 55 17.40 21.34 29.11
CA LYS A 55 16.01 21.53 28.68
C LYS A 55 15.91 21.65 27.15
N GLU A 56 16.77 22.44 26.53
CA GLU A 56 16.82 22.57 25.07
C GLU A 56 17.15 21.22 24.40
N SER A 57 18.09 20.46 24.95
CA SER A 57 18.44 19.14 24.45
C SER A 57 17.27 18.16 24.57
N GLU A 58 16.53 18.16 25.68
CA GLU A 58 15.34 17.31 25.85
C GLU A 58 14.25 17.65 24.84
N ASP A 59 14.05 18.95 24.57
CA ASP A 59 13.07 19.43 23.60
C ASP A 59 13.45 19.08 22.15
N ARG A 60 14.76 19.12 21.80
CA ARG A 60 15.27 18.89 20.43
C ARG A 60 15.65 17.44 20.13
N LEU A 61 15.76 16.59 21.16
CA LEU A 61 16.19 15.20 21.01
C LEU A 61 15.32 14.39 20.03
N PRO A 62 13.96 14.48 20.07
CA PRO A 62 13.12 13.74 19.12
C PRO A 62 13.42 14.10 17.66
N ASP A 63 13.52 15.39 17.35
CA ASP A 63 13.82 15.89 16.00
C ASP A 63 15.22 15.46 15.55
N THR A 64 16.20 15.50 16.46
CA THR A 64 17.58 15.09 16.18
C THR A 64 17.65 13.59 15.90
N VAL A 65 16.97 12.76 16.67
CA VAL A 65 16.88 11.31 16.45
C VAL A 65 16.19 11.01 15.11
N LEU A 66 15.11 11.71 14.77
CA LEU A 66 14.43 11.57 13.48
C LEU A 66 15.34 11.96 12.31
N MET A 67 16.07 13.07 12.43
CA MET A 67 17.05 13.51 11.43
C MET A 67 18.13 12.44 11.22
N LEU A 68 18.73 11.92 12.30
CA LEU A 68 19.74 10.86 12.24
C LEU A 68 19.18 9.57 11.64
N ALA A 69 17.96 9.18 11.99
CA ALA A 69 17.30 8.01 11.41
C ALA A 69 17.06 8.17 9.90
N THR A 70 16.90 9.41 9.42
CA THR A 70 16.69 9.73 8.00
C THR A 70 18.00 9.65 7.19
N ILE A 71 19.09 10.24 7.71
CA ILE A 71 20.40 10.29 7.03
C ILE A 71 21.25 9.04 7.26
N GLY A 72 20.99 8.29 8.34
CA GLY A 72 21.79 7.16 8.79
C GLY A 72 22.00 6.08 7.74
N PRO A 73 20.97 5.59 7.03
CA PRO A 73 21.18 4.49 6.10
C PRO A 73 21.97 4.87 4.83
N ASP A 74 21.86 6.10 4.32
CA ASP A 74 22.75 6.59 3.24
C ASP A 74 24.20 6.64 3.73
N ALA A 75 24.43 7.13 4.95
CA ALA A 75 25.76 7.15 5.55
C ALA A 75 26.33 5.73 5.72
N MET A 76 25.50 4.76 6.13
CA MET A 76 25.88 3.35 6.19
C MET A 76 26.22 2.78 4.82
N MET A 77 25.40 3.02 3.79
CA MET A 77 25.70 2.60 2.42
C MET A 77 27.03 3.18 1.95
N ARG A 78 27.28 4.49 2.12
CA ARG A 78 28.56 5.12 1.74
C ARG A 78 29.74 4.54 2.51
N MET A 79 29.57 4.19 3.77
CA MET A 79 30.60 3.52 4.57
C MET A 79 30.92 2.12 4.02
N ILE A 80 29.89 1.35 3.67
CA ILE A 80 30.01 0.00 3.12
C ILE A 80 30.63 0.02 1.72
N LEU A 81 30.20 0.93 0.85
CA LEU A 81 30.68 1.02 -0.54
C LEU A 81 32.12 1.48 -0.68
N ARG A 82 32.75 1.98 0.41
CA ARG A 82 34.20 2.21 0.48
C ARG A 82 35.00 0.91 0.64
N LYS A 83 34.36 -0.20 1.03
CA LYS A 83 34.98 -1.53 1.03
C LYS A 83 35.12 -2.03 -0.43
N PRO A 84 36.22 -2.70 -0.78
CA PRO A 84 36.33 -3.43 -2.04
C PRO A 84 35.15 -4.41 -2.21
N PRO A 85 34.64 -4.63 -3.45
CA PRO A 85 33.55 -5.56 -3.74
C PRO A 85 33.67 -6.94 -3.06
N LEU A 86 34.88 -7.51 -3.07
CA LEU A 86 35.17 -8.85 -2.51
C LEU A 86 35.15 -8.92 -0.98
N GLU A 87 35.22 -7.80 -0.28
CA GLU A 87 35.26 -7.74 1.19
C GLU A 87 33.87 -7.48 1.82
N ARG A 88 32.83 -7.35 1.01
CA ARG A 88 31.47 -7.06 1.47
C ARG A 88 30.82 -8.33 2.01
N THR A 89 30.27 -8.26 3.22
CA THR A 89 29.50 -9.36 3.81
C THR A 89 28.10 -9.44 3.19
N THR A 90 27.37 -10.52 3.43
CA THR A 90 25.95 -10.63 3.00
C THR A 90 25.06 -9.55 3.63
N GLU A 91 25.37 -9.15 4.87
CA GLU A 91 24.68 -8.05 5.57
C GLU A 91 24.99 -6.69 4.93
N ASP A 92 26.25 -6.45 4.56
CA ASP A 92 26.67 -5.26 3.83
C ASP A 92 25.88 -5.11 2.52
N LEU A 93 25.76 -6.21 1.76
CA LEU A 93 25.05 -6.24 0.48
C LEU A 93 23.56 -5.94 0.64
N GLU A 94 22.90 -6.46 1.68
CA GLU A 94 21.48 -6.18 1.92
C GLU A 94 21.25 -4.71 2.28
N ILE A 95 22.11 -4.11 3.11
CA ILE A 95 22.01 -2.68 3.46
C ILE A 95 22.18 -1.81 2.21
N VAL A 96 23.18 -2.11 1.35
CA VAL A 96 23.36 -1.38 0.09
C VAL A 96 22.13 -1.56 -0.80
N TYR A 97 21.65 -2.79 -0.98
CA TYR A 97 20.46 -3.08 -1.78
C TYR A 97 19.22 -2.31 -1.32
N GLU A 98 18.96 -2.24 -0.01
CA GLU A 98 17.87 -1.44 0.55
C GLU A 98 17.95 0.03 0.12
N GLU A 99 19.15 0.63 0.12
CA GLU A 99 19.33 2.01 -0.33
C GLU A 99 19.18 2.17 -1.85
N LEU A 100 19.56 1.18 -2.65
CA LEU A 100 19.40 1.24 -4.11
C LEU A 100 17.93 1.32 -4.52
N LEU A 101 16.99 0.81 -3.70
CA LEU A 101 15.55 0.93 -3.93
C LEU A 101 15.07 2.39 -3.87
N HIS A 102 15.83 3.28 -3.24
CA HIS A 102 15.49 4.70 -3.06
C HIS A 102 16.18 5.60 -4.09
N ILE A 103 17.09 5.09 -4.92
CA ILE A 103 17.80 5.86 -5.95
C ILE A 103 16.98 5.87 -7.25
N LYS A 104 16.54 7.08 -7.65
CA LYS A 104 15.66 7.28 -8.81
C LYS A 104 16.24 6.73 -10.12
N ALA A 105 17.53 6.93 -10.37
CA ALA A 105 18.23 6.41 -11.55
C ALA A 105 18.12 4.88 -11.69
N LEU A 106 17.98 4.16 -10.58
CA LEU A 106 17.92 2.70 -10.54
C LEU A 106 16.50 2.16 -10.52
N SER A 107 15.48 3.01 -10.39
CA SER A 107 14.09 2.59 -10.15
C SER A 107 13.56 1.60 -11.20
N HIS A 108 13.93 1.81 -12.47
CA HIS A 108 13.54 0.99 -13.63
C HIS A 108 14.27 -0.35 -13.77
N LEU A 109 15.30 -0.62 -12.94
CA LEU A 109 16.05 -1.88 -13.00
C LEU A 109 15.35 -2.97 -12.17
N SER A 110 15.49 -4.22 -12.62
CA SER A 110 14.96 -5.38 -11.89
C SER A 110 15.64 -5.58 -10.54
N THR A 111 15.00 -6.35 -9.67
CA THR A 111 15.53 -6.70 -8.34
C THR A 111 16.89 -7.39 -8.44
N MET A 112 17.06 -8.33 -9.38
CA MET A 112 18.33 -9.02 -9.58
C MET A 112 19.44 -8.07 -10.02
N VAL A 113 19.17 -7.17 -10.99
CA VAL A 113 20.16 -6.17 -11.41
C VAL A 113 20.56 -5.29 -10.23
N LYS A 114 19.61 -4.85 -9.39
CA LYS A 114 19.92 -4.07 -8.18
C LYS A 114 20.76 -4.87 -7.16
N ARG A 115 20.47 -6.15 -6.95
CA ARG A 115 21.27 -7.02 -6.06
C ARG A 115 22.69 -7.23 -6.58
N GLU A 116 22.84 -7.48 -7.88
CA GLU A 116 24.15 -7.57 -8.52
C GLU A 116 24.91 -6.24 -8.46
N LEU A 117 24.23 -5.12 -8.69
CA LEU A 117 24.80 -3.79 -8.52
C LEU A 117 25.31 -3.56 -7.10
N ALA A 118 24.58 -3.98 -6.06
CA ALA A 118 25.03 -3.84 -4.67
C ALA A 118 26.40 -4.52 -4.43
N SER A 119 26.70 -5.59 -5.15
CA SER A 119 27.98 -6.30 -5.07
C SER A 119 29.14 -5.58 -5.75
N VAL A 120 28.89 -4.82 -6.82
CA VAL A 120 29.95 -4.20 -7.65
C VAL A 120 30.07 -2.69 -7.54
N LEU A 121 29.03 -1.99 -7.08
CA LEU A 121 29.00 -0.51 -7.06
C LEU A 121 30.19 0.03 -6.28
N ILE A 122 30.83 1.06 -6.80
CA ILE A 122 31.96 1.74 -6.18
C ILE A 122 31.51 3.15 -5.78
N PHE A 123 31.79 3.55 -4.54
CA PHE A 123 31.59 4.94 -4.13
C PHE A 123 32.82 5.78 -4.51
N GLU A 124 32.59 6.85 -5.27
CA GLU A 124 33.63 7.78 -5.72
C GLU A 124 33.28 9.20 -5.26
N SER A 125 34.26 9.94 -4.71
CA SER A 125 34.05 11.31 -4.23
C SER A 125 35.15 12.23 -4.68
N HIS A 126 34.79 13.44 -5.11
CA HIS A 126 35.69 14.46 -5.62
C HIS A 126 35.46 15.77 -4.88
N ALA A 127 36.53 16.40 -4.42
CA ALA A 127 36.45 17.57 -3.55
C ALA A 127 36.22 18.88 -4.31
N GLU A 128 36.82 19.04 -5.49
CA GLU A 128 36.95 20.34 -6.17
C GLU A 128 36.07 20.46 -7.41
N ALA A 129 35.35 21.58 -7.50
CA ALA A 129 34.66 22.00 -8.71
C ALA A 129 35.66 22.19 -9.88
N GLY A 130 35.21 21.92 -11.11
CA GLY A 130 36.07 21.97 -12.29
C GLY A 130 36.86 20.69 -12.56
N THR A 131 36.87 19.72 -11.64
CA THR A 131 37.45 18.40 -11.88
C THR A 131 36.79 17.71 -13.08
N VAL A 132 37.60 17.20 -14.02
CA VAL A 132 37.12 16.49 -15.21
C VAL A 132 37.06 15.00 -14.91
N LEU A 133 35.88 14.38 -15.01
CA LEU A 133 35.72 12.94 -14.80
C LEU A 133 36.21 12.12 -16.00
N PHE A 134 35.89 12.57 -17.21
CA PHE A 134 36.41 12.03 -18.47
C PHE A 134 36.19 13.03 -19.61
N ASN A 135 36.94 12.88 -20.69
CA ASN A 135 36.88 13.73 -21.86
C ASN A 135 36.05 13.10 -23.00
N GLN A 136 35.48 13.95 -23.85
CA GLN A 136 34.94 13.54 -25.13
C GLN A 136 36.03 12.88 -25.97
N GLY A 137 35.71 11.72 -26.56
CA GLY A 137 36.65 10.90 -27.32
C GLY A 137 37.36 9.81 -26.50
N ASP A 138 37.31 9.87 -25.17
CA ASP A 138 37.88 8.82 -24.32
C ASP A 138 37.13 7.49 -24.51
N VAL A 139 37.80 6.37 -24.23
CA VAL A 139 37.15 5.06 -24.18
C VAL A 139 36.18 5.03 -23.00
N GLY A 140 34.94 4.58 -23.23
CA GLY A 140 33.94 4.43 -22.17
C GLY A 140 34.33 3.32 -21.20
N LYS A 141 34.77 3.67 -19.98
CA LYS A 141 35.21 2.70 -18.95
C LYS A 141 34.21 2.46 -17.82
N SER A 142 33.35 3.44 -17.53
CA SER A 142 32.44 3.34 -16.37
C SER A 142 31.10 4.06 -16.61
N TRP A 143 30.09 3.67 -15.86
CA TRP A 143 28.79 4.33 -15.74
C TRP A 143 28.68 4.98 -14.36
N TYR A 144 28.11 6.19 -14.28
CA TYR A 144 28.07 6.99 -13.07
C TYR A 144 26.65 7.41 -12.72
N ILE A 145 26.35 7.47 -11.44
CA ILE A 145 25.11 8.01 -10.86
C ILE A 145 25.48 9.06 -9.84
N ILE A 146 24.85 10.23 -9.89
CA ILE A 146 25.12 11.35 -8.99
C ILE A 146 24.36 11.14 -7.69
N LEU A 147 25.07 10.97 -6.57
CA LEU A 147 24.46 10.93 -5.23
C LEU A 147 24.38 12.32 -4.60
N LYS A 148 25.38 13.16 -4.86
CA LYS A 148 25.48 14.51 -4.33
C LYS A 148 26.26 15.40 -5.29
N GLY A 149 25.76 16.59 -5.55
CA GLY A 149 26.40 17.61 -6.37
C GLY A 149 25.84 17.70 -7.79
N SER A 150 26.59 18.33 -8.68
CA SER A 150 26.17 18.56 -10.05
C SER A 150 27.36 18.58 -11.00
N VAL A 151 27.10 18.21 -12.25
CA VAL A 151 28.12 18.14 -13.31
C VAL A 151 27.62 18.80 -14.59
N ASN A 152 28.53 19.41 -15.33
CA ASN A 152 28.26 19.95 -16.66
C ASN A 152 28.64 18.94 -17.73
N VAL A 153 27.75 18.76 -18.72
CA VAL A 153 27.99 17.98 -19.93
C VAL A 153 28.50 18.93 -21.01
N VAL A 154 29.77 18.77 -21.40
CA VAL A 154 30.46 19.66 -22.34
C VAL A 154 30.74 18.94 -23.64
N ILE A 155 30.38 19.52 -24.77
CA ILE A 155 30.67 18.98 -26.10
C ILE A 155 31.54 19.97 -26.87
N TYR A 156 32.62 19.48 -27.49
CA TYR A 156 33.51 20.27 -28.33
C TYR A 156 32.72 20.98 -29.45
N GLY A 157 32.95 22.28 -29.58
CA GLY A 157 32.23 23.14 -30.53
C GLY A 157 30.83 23.60 -30.09
N LYS A 158 30.26 23.04 -29.01
CA LYS A 158 28.96 23.46 -28.45
C LYS A 158 29.03 24.03 -27.04
N GLY A 159 30.13 23.80 -26.31
CA GLY A 159 30.26 24.23 -24.92
C GLY A 159 29.42 23.37 -23.98
N ILE A 160 28.90 23.97 -22.90
CA ILE A 160 28.03 23.28 -21.93
C ILE A 160 26.65 23.08 -22.57
N VAL A 161 26.25 21.83 -22.75
CA VAL A 161 24.99 21.45 -23.40
C VAL A 161 23.88 21.24 -22.37
N CYS A 162 24.20 20.68 -21.21
CA CYS A 162 23.28 20.57 -20.08
C CYS A 162 24.05 20.40 -18.76
N THR A 163 23.32 20.50 -17.64
CA THR A 163 23.81 20.23 -16.29
C THR A 163 22.96 19.12 -15.68
N LEU A 164 23.63 18.13 -15.08
CA LEU A 164 23.01 17.00 -14.37
C LEU A 164 23.17 17.19 -12.86
N HIS A 165 22.22 16.69 -12.09
CA HIS A 165 22.12 16.88 -10.64
C HIS A 165 21.89 15.55 -9.91
N ASP A 166 21.79 15.60 -8.58
CA ASP A 166 21.45 14.47 -7.71
C ASP A 166 20.33 13.60 -8.26
N GLY A 167 20.60 12.30 -8.39
CA GLY A 167 19.67 11.30 -8.91
C GLY A 167 19.72 11.10 -10.43
N ASP A 168 20.46 11.93 -11.18
CA ASP A 168 20.75 11.69 -12.60
C ASP A 168 21.91 10.70 -12.78
N ASP A 169 21.98 10.07 -13.95
CA ASP A 169 23.05 9.16 -14.35
C ASP A 169 23.65 9.53 -15.71
N PHE A 170 24.90 9.14 -15.96
CA PHE A 170 25.60 9.44 -17.21
C PHE A 170 26.69 8.44 -17.56
N GLY A 171 27.09 8.43 -18.83
CA GLY A 171 28.17 7.58 -19.33
C GLY A 171 27.75 6.16 -19.76
N LYS A 172 26.46 5.81 -19.67
CA LYS A 172 25.94 4.50 -20.10
C LYS A 172 26.14 4.21 -21.60
N LEU A 173 25.93 5.21 -22.46
CA LEU A 173 25.90 5.04 -23.92
C LEU A 173 27.21 4.46 -24.50
N ALA A 174 28.35 4.93 -24.00
CA ALA A 174 29.67 4.47 -24.44
C ALA A 174 29.96 3.01 -24.07
N LEU A 175 29.35 2.51 -22.98
CA LEU A 175 29.50 1.11 -22.57
C LEU A 175 28.67 0.19 -23.47
N VAL A 176 27.43 0.58 -23.77
CA VAL A 176 26.48 -0.23 -24.55
C VAL A 176 26.90 -0.34 -26.02
N ASN A 177 27.32 0.77 -26.63
CA ASN A 177 27.64 0.82 -28.06
C ASN A 177 29.11 0.54 -28.38
N ASP A 178 29.93 0.25 -27.36
CA ASP A 178 31.39 0.16 -27.46
C ASP A 178 32.01 1.33 -28.24
N ALA A 179 31.53 2.54 -27.95
CA ALA A 179 31.88 3.77 -28.68
C ALA A 179 32.63 4.76 -27.77
N PRO A 180 33.41 5.69 -28.34
CA PRO A 180 34.04 6.78 -27.58
C PRO A 180 33.02 7.67 -26.86
N ARG A 181 33.44 8.34 -25.78
CA ARG A 181 32.62 9.31 -25.05
C ARG A 181 32.14 10.43 -25.97
N ALA A 182 30.83 10.66 -26.01
CA ALA A 182 30.23 11.72 -26.83
C ALA A 182 30.37 13.14 -26.23
N ALA A 183 30.72 13.24 -24.95
CA ALA A 183 30.86 14.49 -24.21
C ALA A 183 31.89 14.37 -23.08
N THR A 184 32.44 15.50 -22.65
CA THR A 184 33.27 15.67 -21.44
C THR A 184 32.36 15.94 -20.25
N ILE A 185 32.67 15.35 -19.09
CA ILE A 185 31.94 15.61 -17.84
C ILE A 185 32.85 16.36 -16.87
N VAL A 186 32.37 17.51 -16.39
CA VAL A 186 33.12 18.40 -15.48
C VAL A 186 32.28 18.70 -14.25
N LEU A 187 32.87 18.58 -13.07
CA LEU A 187 32.20 18.95 -11.82
C LEU A 187 31.83 20.42 -11.80
N ARG A 188 30.60 20.71 -11.41
CA ARG A 188 30.08 22.08 -11.29
C ARG A 188 30.30 22.66 -9.89
N GLU A 189 30.33 21.81 -8.88
CA GLU A 189 30.48 22.21 -7.47
C GLU A 189 31.42 21.30 -6.69
N ASP A 190 31.82 21.77 -5.52
CA ASP A 190 32.71 21.06 -4.60
C ASP A 190 31.99 19.87 -3.93
N ASN A 191 32.77 18.87 -3.51
CA ASN A 191 32.29 17.70 -2.75
C ASN A 191 31.19 16.89 -3.46
N CYS A 192 31.37 16.61 -4.75
CA CYS A 192 30.48 15.72 -5.48
C CYS A 192 30.70 14.25 -5.10
N HIS A 193 29.63 13.46 -5.10
CA HIS A 193 29.62 12.04 -4.77
C HIS A 193 28.93 11.24 -5.87
N PHE A 194 29.54 10.13 -6.28
CA PHE A 194 29.07 9.30 -7.37
C PHE A 194 29.03 7.83 -6.94
N LEU A 195 28.06 7.10 -7.48
CA LEU A 195 28.16 5.66 -7.61
C LEU A 195 28.70 5.33 -9.00
N ARG A 196 29.70 4.46 -9.06
CA ARG A 196 30.35 4.03 -10.30
C ARG A 196 30.21 2.52 -10.50
N VAL A 197 29.92 2.13 -11.74
CA VAL A 197 29.98 0.74 -12.21
C VAL A 197 30.98 0.67 -13.36
N ASP A 198 31.98 -0.19 -13.25
CA ASP A 198 32.99 -0.35 -14.29
C ASP A 198 32.48 -1.24 -15.43
N LYS A 199 33.06 -1.08 -16.64
CA LYS A 199 32.58 -1.72 -17.88
C LYS A 199 32.51 -3.24 -17.79
N ASP A 200 33.51 -3.85 -17.17
CA ASP A 200 33.58 -5.31 -17.06
C ASP A 200 32.47 -5.85 -16.16
N ASP A 201 32.21 -5.18 -15.04
CA ASP A 201 31.09 -5.50 -14.15
C ASP A 201 29.75 -5.20 -14.81
N PHE A 202 29.60 -4.06 -15.51
CA PHE A 202 28.38 -3.71 -16.25
C PHE A 202 28.02 -4.80 -17.27
N ASN A 203 29.00 -5.23 -18.07
CA ASN A 203 28.82 -6.29 -19.05
C ASN A 203 28.62 -7.66 -18.39
N ARG A 204 29.28 -7.94 -17.26
CA ARG A 204 29.08 -9.16 -16.48
C ARG A 204 27.64 -9.25 -15.98
N ILE A 205 27.12 -8.20 -15.37
CA ILE A 205 25.73 -8.16 -14.88
C ILE A 205 24.75 -8.42 -16.03
N LEU A 206 24.93 -7.80 -17.19
CA LEU A 206 24.07 -8.05 -18.35
C LEU A 206 24.13 -9.50 -18.83
N ARG A 207 25.33 -10.11 -18.87
CA ARG A 207 25.49 -11.52 -19.22
C ARG A 207 24.89 -12.45 -18.18
N ASP A 208 25.09 -12.17 -16.90
CA ASP A 208 24.59 -12.99 -15.79
C ASP A 208 23.06 -12.92 -15.73
N VAL A 209 22.47 -11.75 -15.96
CA VAL A 209 21.02 -11.58 -16.09
C VAL A 209 20.47 -12.44 -17.24
N GLU A 210 21.09 -12.39 -18.42
CA GLU A 210 20.66 -13.21 -19.56
C GLU A 210 20.89 -14.70 -19.30
N ALA A 211 22.01 -15.08 -18.69
CA ALA A 211 22.33 -16.48 -18.35
C ALA A 211 21.39 -17.05 -17.27
N ASN A 212 20.87 -16.20 -16.39
CA ASN A 212 19.89 -16.58 -15.38
C ASN A 212 18.45 -16.47 -15.89
N THR A 213 18.22 -15.97 -17.11
CA THR A 213 16.89 -15.89 -17.71
C THR A 213 16.65 -17.09 -18.63
N VAL A 214 15.57 -17.83 -18.40
CA VAL A 214 15.13 -18.92 -19.27
C VAL A 214 13.87 -18.49 -20.00
N ARG A 215 13.91 -18.51 -21.33
CA ARG A 215 12.77 -18.17 -22.20
C ARG A 215 12.26 -19.41 -22.90
N LEU A 216 11.04 -19.84 -22.59
CA LEU A 216 10.34 -20.87 -23.33
C LEU A 216 9.65 -20.24 -24.54
N LYS A 217 9.83 -20.85 -25.70
CA LYS A 217 9.24 -20.38 -26.97
C LYS A 217 8.31 -21.41 -27.57
N GLU A 218 7.15 -20.95 -28.03
CA GLU A 218 6.23 -21.73 -28.87
C GLU A 218 6.03 -20.99 -30.19
N HIS A 219 6.13 -21.70 -31.31
CA HIS A 219 6.05 -21.10 -32.65
C HIS A 219 6.97 -19.89 -32.85
N GLY A 220 8.13 -19.88 -32.21
CA GLY A 220 9.13 -18.80 -32.29
C GLY A 220 8.83 -17.57 -31.43
N GLN A 221 7.73 -17.55 -30.68
CA GLN A 221 7.38 -16.47 -29.74
C GLN A 221 7.67 -16.88 -28.30
N ASP A 222 8.15 -15.95 -27.48
CA ASP A 222 8.29 -16.18 -26.05
C ASP A 222 6.89 -16.41 -25.45
N VAL A 223 6.74 -17.46 -24.63
CA VAL A 223 5.47 -17.79 -23.95
C VAL A 223 5.61 -17.85 -22.43
N LEU A 224 6.82 -18.08 -21.92
CA LEU A 224 7.13 -18.07 -20.50
C LEU A 224 8.58 -17.63 -20.30
N VAL A 225 8.79 -16.70 -19.38
CA VAL A 225 10.10 -16.18 -19.00
C VAL A 225 10.29 -16.46 -17.52
N LEU A 226 11.33 -17.23 -17.22
CA LEU A 226 11.70 -17.64 -15.89
C LEU A 226 13.04 -17.00 -15.49
N GLU A 227 13.17 -16.66 -14.22
CA GLU A 227 14.41 -16.23 -13.61
C GLU A 227 14.96 -17.33 -12.71
N LYS A 228 16.23 -17.65 -12.87
CA LYS A 228 16.97 -18.63 -12.08
C LYS A 228 17.51 -17.97 -10.82
N ILE A 229 16.92 -18.32 -9.69
CA ILE A 229 17.29 -17.83 -8.36
C ILE A 229 18.17 -18.88 -7.67
N PRO A 230 19.39 -18.52 -7.23
CA PRO A 230 20.22 -19.42 -6.44
C PRO A 230 19.59 -19.65 -5.06
N THR A 231 19.41 -20.91 -4.68
CA THR A 231 18.95 -21.28 -3.32
C THR A 231 20.09 -21.91 -2.53
N ASN A 232 20.46 -21.28 -1.41
CA ASN A 232 21.43 -21.85 -0.46
C ASN A 232 20.69 -22.76 0.51
N ILE A 233 20.45 -24.02 0.13
CA ILE A 233 19.97 -25.04 1.06
C ILE A 233 21.20 -25.63 1.76
N LYS A 234 21.33 -25.41 3.07
CA LYS A 234 22.31 -26.14 3.88
C LYS A 234 21.83 -27.59 4.00
N SER A 235 22.50 -28.52 3.34
CA SER A 235 22.26 -29.95 3.57
C SER A 235 22.69 -30.33 4.99
N GLN A 236 22.03 -31.33 5.58
CA GLN A 236 22.37 -31.85 6.92
C GLN A 236 23.81 -32.41 7.02
N ASP A 237 24.48 -32.62 5.87
CA ASP A 237 25.81 -33.21 5.77
C ASP A 237 26.93 -32.17 5.54
N GLY A 238 26.63 -30.87 5.67
CA GLY A 238 27.63 -29.80 5.51
C GLY A 238 28.11 -29.58 4.07
N SER A 239 27.58 -30.30 3.09
CA SER A 239 27.84 -30.05 1.66
C SER A 239 26.87 -29.01 1.10
N VAL A 240 27.40 -27.94 0.50
CA VAL A 240 26.59 -26.91 -0.16
C VAL A 240 26.31 -27.40 -1.59
N GLN A 241 25.16 -28.04 -1.81
CA GLN A 241 24.64 -28.23 -3.17
C GLN A 241 23.84 -26.99 -3.58
N SER A 242 24.33 -26.28 -4.59
CA SER A 242 23.62 -25.15 -5.20
C SER A 242 22.45 -25.67 -6.03
N HIS A 243 21.28 -25.79 -5.39
CA HIS A 243 20.01 -25.93 -6.10
C HIS A 243 19.55 -24.56 -6.61
N TYR A 244 18.94 -24.55 -7.78
CA TYR A 244 18.34 -23.34 -8.36
C TYR A 244 16.83 -23.48 -8.36
N LYS A 245 16.15 -22.41 -7.95
CA LYS A 245 14.71 -22.25 -8.05
C LYS A 245 14.41 -21.35 -9.25
N TYR A 246 13.39 -21.69 -10.03
CA TYR A 246 12.94 -20.83 -11.13
C TYR A 246 11.70 -20.05 -10.71
N SER A 247 11.76 -18.73 -10.79
CA SER A 247 10.64 -17.82 -10.54
C SER A 247 10.05 -17.36 -11.87
N VAL A 248 8.74 -17.18 -11.94
CA VAL A 248 8.07 -16.70 -13.16
C VAL A 248 8.11 -15.18 -13.21
N MET A 249 8.70 -14.65 -14.28
CA MET A 249 8.81 -13.21 -14.51
C MET A 249 7.69 -12.70 -15.40
N ALA A 250 7.43 -13.42 -16.49
CA ALA A 250 6.35 -13.13 -17.42
C ALA A 250 5.88 -14.39 -18.14
N GLY A 251 4.64 -14.41 -18.61
CA GLY A 251 4.15 -15.52 -19.41
C GLY A 251 2.76 -15.29 -19.98
N THR A 252 2.35 -16.12 -20.93
CA THR A 252 0.94 -16.18 -21.32
C THR A 252 0.12 -16.81 -20.19
N PRO A 253 -1.15 -16.42 -20.00
CA PRO A 253 -2.01 -17.00 -18.96
C PRO A 253 -2.04 -18.53 -18.98
N GLU A 254 -2.15 -19.12 -20.17
CA GLU A 254 -2.15 -20.56 -20.39
C GLU A 254 -0.83 -21.21 -19.99
N LYS A 255 0.31 -20.66 -20.43
CA LYS A 255 1.61 -21.29 -20.15
C LYS A 255 2.00 -21.18 -18.68
N MET A 256 1.59 -20.11 -18.00
CA MET A 256 1.75 -19.99 -16.55
C MET A 256 0.91 -21.02 -15.79
N LEU A 257 -0.35 -21.24 -16.23
CA LEU A 257 -1.21 -22.28 -15.66
C LEU A 257 -0.64 -23.68 -15.87
N GLU A 258 -0.19 -23.98 -17.09
CA GLU A 258 0.47 -25.26 -17.41
C GLU A 258 1.70 -25.47 -16.53
N HIS A 259 2.57 -24.46 -16.41
CA HIS A 259 3.76 -24.53 -15.55
C HIS A 259 3.42 -24.82 -14.08
N LEU A 260 2.35 -24.22 -13.54
CA LEU A 260 1.83 -24.51 -12.20
C LEU A 260 1.39 -25.97 -12.07
N LEU A 261 0.58 -26.44 -13.02
CA LEU A 261 0.05 -27.81 -13.05
C LEU A 261 1.16 -28.85 -13.23
N GLU A 262 2.29 -28.51 -13.85
CA GLU A 262 3.35 -29.46 -14.11
C GLU A 262 4.39 -29.56 -12.98
N THR A 263 4.68 -28.45 -12.29
CA THR A 263 5.93 -28.34 -11.51
C THR A 263 5.77 -27.88 -10.07
N ARG A 264 4.58 -27.44 -9.64
CA ARG A 264 4.43 -26.71 -8.35
C ARG A 264 3.40 -27.27 -7.37
N LEU A 265 2.63 -28.30 -7.72
CA LEU A 265 1.53 -28.81 -6.87
C LEU A 265 1.89 -30.02 -6.01
N ASP A 266 3.03 -30.69 -6.26
CA ASP A 266 3.40 -31.93 -5.56
C ASP A 266 4.23 -31.71 -4.27
N ASN A 267 4.81 -30.53 -4.06
CA ASN A 267 5.74 -30.25 -2.96
C ASN A 267 5.04 -29.69 -1.72
N LYS A 268 4.45 -30.57 -0.89
CA LYS A 268 3.88 -30.20 0.43
C LYS A 268 4.91 -30.04 1.56
N GLN A 269 6.22 -30.23 1.30
CA GLN A 269 7.25 -30.35 2.35
C GLN A 269 8.11 -29.11 2.60
N ASP A 270 8.04 -28.06 1.78
CA ASP A 270 8.79 -26.83 2.04
C ASP A 270 7.85 -25.74 2.58
N GLU A 271 7.99 -25.40 3.87
CA GLU A 271 7.40 -24.19 4.46
C GLU A 271 7.89 -22.89 3.74
N ASN A 272 8.94 -22.99 2.90
CA ASN A 272 9.45 -21.95 2.00
C ASN A 272 8.92 -22.08 0.55
N SER A 273 7.70 -22.58 0.39
CA SER A 273 7.04 -22.79 -0.91
C SER A 273 7.12 -21.55 -1.82
N ASP A 274 7.35 -21.82 -3.12
CA ASP A 274 7.19 -20.84 -4.18
C ASP A 274 5.81 -20.17 -4.11
N GLN A 275 5.79 -18.87 -3.82
CA GLN A 275 4.56 -18.09 -3.69
C GLN A 275 3.82 -17.94 -5.03
N PHE A 276 4.39 -18.46 -6.13
CA PHE A 276 3.82 -18.41 -7.46
C PHE A 276 2.37 -18.91 -7.55
N LEU A 277 2.02 -20.03 -6.90
CA LEU A 277 0.63 -20.54 -6.91
C LEU A 277 -0.32 -19.56 -6.22
N GLU A 278 0.03 -19.11 -5.02
CA GLU A 278 -0.81 -18.19 -4.27
C GLU A 278 -0.94 -16.84 -4.99
N ASP A 279 0.16 -16.30 -5.50
CA ASP A 279 0.17 -15.05 -6.27
C ASP A 279 -0.67 -15.17 -7.54
N PHE A 280 -0.59 -16.31 -8.25
CA PHE A 280 -1.44 -16.59 -9.40
C PHE A 280 -2.91 -16.57 -8.99
N LEU A 281 -3.29 -17.31 -7.94
CA LEU A 281 -4.69 -17.37 -7.47
C LEU A 281 -5.22 -16.02 -6.97
N LEU A 282 -4.38 -15.23 -6.31
CA LEU A 282 -4.72 -13.89 -5.81
C LEU A 282 -4.87 -12.87 -6.95
N THR A 283 -4.24 -13.08 -8.11
CA THR A 283 -4.17 -12.06 -9.17
C THR A 283 -4.75 -12.50 -10.51
N GLN A 284 -5.14 -13.77 -10.67
CA GLN A 284 -5.63 -14.34 -11.94
C GLN A 284 -6.77 -13.55 -12.57
N VAL A 285 -7.65 -12.95 -11.76
CA VAL A 285 -8.74 -12.09 -12.24
C VAL A 285 -8.28 -10.93 -13.14
N ILE A 286 -7.01 -10.50 -13.05
CA ILE A 286 -6.42 -9.41 -13.85
C ILE A 286 -6.12 -9.85 -15.29
N PHE A 287 -5.73 -11.12 -15.50
CA PHE A 287 -5.17 -11.59 -16.77
C PHE A 287 -5.83 -12.86 -17.33
N MET A 288 -6.52 -13.63 -16.50
CA MET A 288 -7.25 -14.84 -16.87
C MET A 288 -8.60 -14.84 -16.16
N PRO A 289 -9.67 -14.30 -16.78
CA PRO A 289 -11.00 -14.32 -16.17
C PRO A 289 -11.46 -15.74 -15.82
N ASN A 290 -12.29 -15.88 -14.79
CA ASN A 290 -12.77 -17.19 -14.29
C ASN A 290 -13.31 -18.10 -15.40
N GLU A 291 -14.04 -17.56 -16.39
CA GLU A 291 -14.54 -18.33 -17.53
C GLU A 291 -13.42 -18.95 -18.39
N ARG A 292 -12.34 -18.20 -18.61
CA ARG A 292 -11.16 -18.68 -19.35
C ARG A 292 -10.37 -19.69 -18.52
N LEU A 293 -10.19 -19.43 -17.22
CA LEU A 293 -9.50 -20.33 -16.30
C LEU A 293 -10.22 -21.68 -16.16
N CYS A 294 -11.53 -21.67 -15.90
CA CYS A 294 -12.34 -22.88 -15.81
C CYS A 294 -12.28 -23.71 -17.09
N LYS A 295 -12.39 -23.08 -18.26
CA LYS A 295 -12.27 -23.77 -19.56
C LYS A 295 -10.87 -24.37 -19.75
N ALA A 296 -9.82 -23.63 -19.40
CA ALA A 296 -8.45 -24.14 -19.50
C ALA A 296 -8.22 -25.35 -18.58
N LEU A 297 -8.71 -25.30 -17.33
CA LEU A 297 -8.63 -26.42 -16.39
C LEU A 297 -9.35 -27.67 -16.91
N MET A 298 -10.57 -27.53 -17.47
CA MET A 298 -11.27 -28.67 -18.08
C MET A 298 -10.55 -29.21 -19.32
N ASN A 299 -9.93 -28.35 -20.14
CA ASN A 299 -9.12 -28.81 -21.26
C ASN A 299 -7.89 -29.59 -20.80
N HIS A 300 -7.21 -29.14 -19.74
CA HIS A 300 -6.10 -29.88 -19.13
C HIS A 300 -6.57 -31.21 -18.51
N TYR A 301 -7.77 -31.24 -17.92
CA TYR A 301 -8.32 -32.46 -17.33
C TYR A 301 -8.54 -33.57 -18.36
N HIS A 302 -9.02 -33.20 -19.54
CA HIS A 302 -9.29 -34.10 -20.65
C HIS A 302 -8.10 -34.25 -21.62
N ALA A 303 -6.93 -33.68 -21.31
CA ALA A 303 -5.78 -33.77 -22.20
C ALA A 303 -5.27 -35.22 -22.28
N GLU A 304 -5.19 -35.75 -23.51
CA GLU A 304 -4.64 -37.07 -23.78
C GLU A 304 -3.15 -36.98 -24.12
N VAL A 305 -2.36 -37.90 -23.57
CA VAL A 305 -0.93 -38.00 -23.87
C VAL A 305 -0.69 -39.12 -24.86
N THR A 306 -0.06 -38.81 -25.99
CA THR A 306 0.16 -39.76 -27.09
C THR A 306 1.55 -40.40 -27.09
N GLN A 307 2.38 -40.13 -26.08
CA GLN A 307 3.76 -40.60 -25.99
C GLN A 307 4.01 -41.36 -24.68
N GLY A 308 4.52 -42.59 -24.79
CA GLY A 308 4.83 -43.46 -23.64
C GLY A 308 4.21 -44.84 -23.79
N THR A 309 4.49 -45.73 -22.84
CA THR A 309 3.77 -47.00 -22.71
C THR A 309 2.38 -46.78 -22.09
N ASP A 310 1.41 -47.67 -22.32
CA ASP A 310 0.04 -47.54 -21.78
C ASP A 310 0.01 -47.33 -20.26
N ARG A 311 0.97 -47.93 -19.54
CA ARG A 311 1.10 -47.78 -18.10
C ARG A 311 1.63 -46.40 -17.68
N GLU A 312 2.65 -45.90 -18.37
CA GLU A 312 3.21 -44.57 -18.09
C GLU A 312 2.21 -43.46 -18.44
N ILE A 313 1.46 -43.65 -19.54
CA ILE A 313 0.38 -42.74 -19.94
C ILE A 313 -0.70 -42.71 -18.85
N ALA A 314 -1.16 -43.87 -18.38
CA ALA A 314 -2.15 -43.95 -17.32
C ALA A 314 -1.67 -43.30 -16.00
N ASP A 315 -0.43 -43.56 -15.58
CA ASP A 315 0.14 -43.00 -14.35
C ASP A 315 0.33 -41.47 -14.45
N TYR A 316 0.79 -40.97 -15.60
CA TYR A 316 0.91 -39.53 -15.85
C TYR A 316 -0.46 -38.85 -15.85
N MET A 317 -1.44 -39.39 -16.60
CA MET A 317 -2.78 -38.83 -16.68
C MET A 317 -3.44 -38.78 -15.30
N LEU A 318 -3.31 -39.85 -14.50
CA LEU A 318 -3.83 -39.89 -13.14
C LEU A 318 -3.20 -38.81 -12.25
N THR A 319 -1.88 -38.63 -12.35
CA THR A 319 -1.15 -37.59 -11.62
C THR A 319 -1.59 -36.20 -12.05
N HIS A 320 -1.72 -35.96 -13.35
CA HIS A 320 -2.16 -34.67 -13.88
C HIS A 320 -3.58 -34.31 -13.43
N LYS A 321 -4.53 -35.27 -13.49
CA LYS A 321 -5.90 -35.09 -13.00
C LYS A 321 -5.94 -34.74 -11.51
N ARG A 322 -5.11 -35.39 -10.68
CA ARG A 322 -4.96 -35.08 -9.25
C ARG A 322 -4.45 -33.68 -9.00
N ARG A 323 -3.47 -33.22 -9.78
CA ARG A 323 -2.94 -31.86 -9.67
C ARG A 323 -4.02 -30.81 -9.97
N ILE A 324 -4.91 -31.06 -10.93
CA ILE A 324 -6.05 -30.17 -11.18
C ILE A 324 -6.98 -30.09 -9.96
N VAL A 325 -7.30 -31.22 -9.33
CA VAL A 325 -8.10 -31.24 -8.10
C VAL A 325 -7.41 -30.47 -6.97
N HIS A 326 -6.09 -30.65 -6.81
CA HIS A 326 -5.31 -29.90 -5.84
C HIS A 326 -5.31 -28.39 -6.12
N PHE A 327 -5.17 -27.99 -7.38
CA PHE A 327 -5.27 -26.59 -7.79
C PHE A 327 -6.63 -25.99 -7.41
N VAL A 328 -7.73 -26.71 -7.68
CA VAL A 328 -9.08 -26.27 -7.32
C VAL A 328 -9.26 -26.16 -5.81
N GLN A 329 -8.68 -27.09 -5.05
CA GLN A 329 -8.68 -27.04 -3.59
C GLN A 329 -7.94 -25.80 -3.05
N GLU A 330 -6.76 -25.49 -3.58
CA GLU A 330 -6.00 -24.29 -3.22
C GLU A 330 -6.72 -23.01 -3.66
N TRP A 331 -7.34 -23.01 -4.84
CA TRP A 331 -8.15 -21.89 -5.31
C TRP A 331 -9.32 -21.60 -4.36
N TYR A 332 -10.03 -22.64 -3.92
CA TYR A 332 -11.08 -22.53 -2.91
C TYR A 332 -10.55 -21.99 -1.57
N SER A 333 -9.38 -22.47 -1.11
CA SER A 333 -8.73 -21.99 0.11
C SER A 333 -8.34 -20.50 0.05
N VAL A 334 -7.84 -20.05 -1.10
CA VAL A 334 -7.37 -18.67 -1.28
C VAL A 334 -8.51 -17.67 -1.46
N ALA A 335 -9.53 -18.03 -2.25
CA ALA A 335 -10.61 -17.13 -2.68
C ALA A 335 -11.93 -17.28 -1.89
N THR A 336 -12.08 -18.35 -1.11
CA THR A 336 -13.19 -18.60 -0.16
C THR A 336 -14.58 -18.20 -0.69
N ASP A 337 -15.13 -17.09 -0.22
CA ASP A 337 -16.48 -16.64 -0.56
C ASP A 337 -16.61 -16.28 -2.04
N ALA A 338 -15.62 -15.62 -2.65
CA ALA A 338 -15.66 -15.29 -4.08
C ALA A 338 -15.66 -16.53 -4.97
N PHE A 339 -15.03 -17.62 -4.53
CA PHE A 339 -15.07 -18.90 -5.23
C PHE A 339 -16.48 -19.50 -5.21
N GLN A 340 -17.18 -19.40 -4.08
CA GLN A 340 -18.53 -19.94 -3.91
C GLN A 340 -19.63 -19.10 -4.57
N GLU A 341 -19.44 -17.77 -4.63
CA GLU A 341 -20.43 -16.83 -5.14
C GLU A 341 -20.43 -16.71 -6.68
N ASP A 342 -19.34 -17.08 -7.37
CA ASP A 342 -19.25 -16.96 -8.82
C ASP A 342 -19.97 -18.13 -9.54
N PRO A 343 -21.05 -17.88 -10.31
CA PRO A 343 -21.80 -18.94 -10.99
C PRO A 343 -20.96 -19.74 -11.99
N LYS A 344 -19.96 -19.10 -12.62
CA LYS A 344 -19.12 -19.75 -13.64
C LYS A 344 -18.20 -20.77 -13.00
N ILE A 345 -17.63 -20.44 -11.84
CA ILE A 345 -16.81 -21.37 -11.04
C ILE A 345 -17.68 -22.55 -10.58
N GLN A 346 -18.90 -22.28 -10.12
CA GLN A 346 -19.79 -23.32 -9.61
C GLN A 346 -20.22 -24.30 -10.70
N GLY A 347 -20.57 -23.82 -11.90
CA GLY A 347 -20.84 -24.69 -13.05
C GLY A 347 -19.64 -25.55 -13.45
N PHE A 348 -18.42 -24.98 -13.39
CA PHE A 348 -17.19 -25.73 -13.61
C PHE A 348 -16.94 -26.81 -12.55
N VAL A 349 -17.16 -26.53 -11.26
CA VAL A 349 -16.96 -27.50 -10.18
C VAL A 349 -17.95 -28.67 -10.32
N GLU A 350 -19.19 -28.40 -10.73
CA GLU A 350 -20.19 -29.42 -11.05
C GLU A 350 -19.76 -30.30 -12.23
N GLU A 351 -19.27 -29.69 -13.32
CA GLU A 351 -18.75 -30.40 -14.50
C GLU A 351 -17.53 -31.26 -14.15
N LEU A 352 -16.57 -30.70 -13.40
CA LEU A 352 -15.39 -31.40 -12.94
C LEU A 352 -15.75 -32.59 -12.02
N HIS A 353 -16.75 -32.44 -11.15
CA HIS A 353 -17.23 -33.54 -10.31
C HIS A 353 -17.75 -34.71 -11.14
N VAL A 354 -18.53 -34.44 -12.20
CA VAL A 354 -19.04 -35.49 -13.09
C VAL A 354 -17.88 -36.22 -13.77
N ALA A 355 -16.92 -35.49 -14.33
CA ALA A 355 -15.75 -36.08 -14.99
C ALA A 355 -14.91 -36.95 -14.04
N ILE A 356 -14.62 -36.46 -12.83
CA ILE A 356 -13.87 -37.22 -11.82
C ILE A 356 -14.61 -38.47 -11.38
N LYS A 357 -15.94 -38.42 -11.28
CA LYS A 357 -16.74 -39.56 -10.90
C LYS A 357 -16.69 -40.66 -11.97
N GLU A 358 -16.81 -40.30 -13.24
CA GLU A 358 -16.67 -41.25 -14.34
C GLU A 358 -15.27 -41.89 -14.35
N ASP A 359 -14.23 -41.11 -14.10
CA ASP A 359 -12.86 -41.62 -13.98
C ASP A 359 -12.61 -42.43 -12.70
N SER A 360 -13.31 -42.14 -11.59
CA SER A 360 -13.12 -42.84 -10.30
C SER A 360 -13.69 -44.25 -10.30
N ASP A 361 -14.63 -44.53 -11.21
CA ASP A 361 -15.14 -45.87 -11.51
C ASP A 361 -14.08 -46.72 -12.23
N LEU A 362 -13.25 -46.11 -13.09
CA LEU A 362 -12.14 -46.77 -13.79
C LEU A 362 -10.87 -46.84 -12.92
N TYR A 363 -10.59 -45.78 -12.16
CA TYR A 363 -9.39 -45.61 -11.34
C TYR A 363 -9.77 -45.33 -9.88
N PRO A 364 -9.83 -46.36 -9.01
CA PRO A 364 -10.26 -46.22 -7.61
C PRO A 364 -9.44 -45.21 -6.79
N THR A 365 -8.22 -44.91 -7.24
CA THR A 365 -7.30 -43.93 -6.66
C THR A 365 -7.82 -42.49 -6.69
N LEU A 366 -8.78 -42.15 -7.55
CA LEU A 366 -9.41 -40.83 -7.64
C LEU A 366 -10.60 -40.63 -6.68
N LYS A 367 -11.06 -41.69 -5.98
CA LYS A 367 -12.20 -41.58 -5.06
C LYS A 367 -11.98 -40.60 -3.91
N ASN A 368 -10.73 -40.41 -3.48
CA ASN A 368 -10.42 -39.40 -2.46
C ASN A 368 -10.50 -37.98 -3.03
N ASP A 369 -10.05 -37.80 -4.28
CA ASP A 369 -10.11 -36.52 -4.99
C ASP A 369 -11.56 -36.12 -5.28
N GLU A 370 -12.41 -37.08 -5.64
CA GLU A 370 -13.87 -36.90 -5.78
C GLU A 370 -14.51 -36.39 -4.48
N LYS A 371 -14.17 -37.00 -3.33
CA LYS A 371 -14.65 -36.56 -2.01
C LYS A 371 -14.23 -35.14 -1.68
N THR A 372 -13.03 -34.73 -2.06
CA THR A 372 -12.55 -33.34 -1.88
C THR A 372 -13.44 -32.37 -2.65
N ILE A 373 -13.73 -32.63 -3.93
CA ILE A 373 -14.61 -31.78 -4.73
C ILE A 373 -16.03 -31.75 -4.17
N ILE A 374 -16.58 -32.90 -3.74
CA ILE A 374 -17.89 -32.96 -3.07
C ILE A 374 -17.90 -32.11 -1.80
N SER A 375 -16.84 -32.15 -0.99
CA SER A 375 -16.71 -31.31 0.21
C SER A 375 -16.73 -29.82 -0.13
N ILE A 376 -16.03 -29.41 -1.18
CA ILE A 376 -16.04 -28.03 -1.69
C ILE A 376 -17.45 -27.63 -2.13
N MET A 377 -18.18 -28.48 -2.87
CA MET A 377 -19.56 -28.21 -3.28
C MET A 377 -20.52 -28.10 -2.09
N GLN A 378 -20.39 -28.98 -1.09
CA GLN A 378 -21.28 -29.04 0.08
C GLN A 378 -21.01 -27.93 1.10
N SER A 379 -19.82 -27.33 1.09
CA SER A 379 -19.44 -26.23 1.99
C SER A 379 -20.35 -24.99 1.90
N LYS A 380 -21.12 -24.84 0.81
CA LYS A 380 -22.20 -23.86 0.68
C LYS A 380 -23.33 -24.00 1.72
N SER A 381 -23.54 -25.20 2.27
CA SER A 381 -24.72 -25.54 3.08
C SER A 381 -24.54 -25.39 4.59
N SER A 382 -23.30 -25.23 5.08
CA SER A 382 -22.96 -25.24 6.52
C SER A 382 -22.58 -23.87 7.10
N SER A 383 -22.58 -22.81 6.30
CA SER A 383 -22.45 -21.43 6.84
C SER A 383 -23.76 -21.00 7.52
N PRO A 384 -23.75 -20.53 8.79
CA PRO A 384 -24.95 -20.16 9.55
C PRO A 384 -25.62 -18.84 9.08
N SER A 385 -25.49 -18.50 7.79
CA SER A 385 -26.09 -17.33 7.16
C SER A 385 -27.13 -17.68 6.08
N ALA A 386 -27.30 -18.96 5.73
CA ALA A 386 -28.35 -19.43 4.83
C ALA A 386 -29.73 -19.53 5.52
N ALA A 387 -30.09 -18.53 6.32
CA ALA A 387 -31.50 -18.30 6.63
C ALA A 387 -32.13 -17.68 5.38
N LYS A 388 -32.97 -18.47 4.69
CA LYS A 388 -33.94 -18.12 3.64
C LYS A 388 -33.84 -16.67 3.16
N THR A 389 -33.48 -16.50 1.88
CA THR A 389 -33.47 -15.28 1.07
C THR A 389 -34.78 -14.47 1.19
N ALA A 390 -34.99 -13.83 2.33
CA ALA A 390 -35.93 -12.75 2.48
C ALA A 390 -35.24 -11.52 1.90
N LYS A 391 -35.80 -10.94 0.84
CA LYS A 391 -35.44 -9.62 0.32
C LYS A 391 -35.56 -8.59 1.45
N LYS A 392 -34.52 -8.46 2.27
CA LYS A 392 -34.48 -7.47 3.35
C LYS A 392 -34.12 -6.14 2.72
N LYS A 393 -35.08 -5.21 2.79
CA LYS A 393 -34.89 -3.79 2.46
C LYS A 393 -33.73 -3.27 3.30
N ILE A 394 -32.56 -3.07 2.71
CA ILE A 394 -31.50 -2.31 3.35
C ILE A 394 -31.86 -0.83 3.14
N HIS A 395 -32.25 -0.17 4.22
CA HIS A 395 -32.50 1.26 4.21
C HIS A 395 -31.14 1.97 4.27
N PRO A 396 -30.76 2.83 3.30
CA PRO A 396 -29.42 3.44 3.27
C PRO A 396 -29.12 4.42 4.38
N SER A 397 -30.10 4.71 5.24
CA SER A 397 -29.84 5.31 6.55
C SER A 397 -28.84 4.50 7.41
N LEU A 398 -28.52 3.25 7.04
CA LEU A 398 -27.50 2.41 7.70
C LEU A 398 -26.17 2.28 6.94
N ILE A 399 -26.12 2.61 5.65
CA ILE A 399 -24.86 2.57 4.87
C ILE A 399 -24.17 3.95 4.88
N LEU A 400 -24.96 5.02 4.99
CA LEU A 400 -24.54 6.42 4.98
C LEU A 400 -25.38 7.23 5.98
N SER A 401 -25.27 6.94 7.28
CA SER A 401 -26.01 7.60 8.36
C SER A 401 -25.61 9.07 8.57
N ARG A 402 -25.99 9.93 7.63
CA ARG A 402 -26.50 11.28 7.92
C ARG A 402 -28.00 11.24 7.63
N LYS A 403 -28.78 11.24 8.71
CA LYS A 403 -30.19 10.86 8.82
C LYS A 403 -31.11 11.55 7.81
N THR A 404 -32.19 10.85 7.46
CA THR A 404 -33.48 11.47 7.15
C THR A 404 -34.61 10.74 7.87
N SER A 405 -35.37 11.48 8.68
CA SER A 405 -36.67 11.16 9.30
C SER A 405 -36.74 10.07 10.40
N ARG A 406 -37.78 10.23 11.21
CA ARG A 406 -37.92 9.88 12.62
C ARG A 406 -38.38 8.44 12.93
N ASP A 407 -38.33 7.52 11.98
CA ASP A 407 -38.92 6.18 12.16
C ASP A 407 -37.91 5.03 12.16
N HIS A 408 -38.13 4.09 13.08
CA HIS A 408 -37.42 2.83 13.35
C HIS A 408 -36.33 2.86 14.45
N LEU A 409 -36.77 3.16 15.66
CA LEU A 409 -36.04 2.94 16.93
C LEU A 409 -36.14 1.49 17.48
N THR A 410 -36.44 0.47 16.66
CA THR A 410 -36.83 -0.85 17.21
C THR A 410 -36.22 -2.10 16.58
N ASP A 411 -35.12 -2.04 15.82
CA ASP A 411 -34.40 -3.28 15.48
C ASP A 411 -32.97 -3.22 16.03
N GLY A 412 -32.69 -4.08 17.02
CA GLY A 412 -31.39 -4.15 17.68
C GLY A 412 -30.28 -4.26 16.65
N MET A 413 -29.32 -3.34 16.71
CA MET A 413 -28.22 -3.23 15.74
C MET A 413 -27.34 -4.49 15.77
N LYS A 414 -27.68 -5.43 14.90
CA LYS A 414 -26.96 -6.69 14.66
C LYS A 414 -25.62 -6.40 13.98
N LYS A 415 -24.66 -7.30 14.18
CA LYS A 415 -23.32 -7.32 13.54
C LYS A 415 -23.45 -7.05 12.04
N ARG A 416 -22.61 -6.15 11.50
CA ARG A 416 -22.64 -5.80 10.06
C ARG A 416 -22.31 -7.04 9.21
N ARG A 417 -23.04 -7.23 8.10
CA ARG A 417 -22.73 -8.23 7.08
C ARG A 417 -22.07 -7.56 5.86
N PRO A 418 -21.26 -8.27 5.06
CA PRO A 418 -20.74 -7.76 3.79
C PRO A 418 -21.87 -7.30 2.86
N ILE A 419 -21.65 -6.18 2.17
CA ILE A 419 -22.55 -5.65 1.15
C ILE A 419 -22.37 -6.47 -0.12
N LYS A 420 -23.49 -6.93 -0.70
CA LYS A 420 -23.51 -7.76 -1.90
C LYS A 420 -23.97 -6.97 -3.13
N PRO A 421 -23.63 -7.40 -4.37
CA PRO A 421 -24.08 -6.77 -5.60
C PRO A 421 -25.60 -6.60 -5.70
N THR A 422 -26.33 -7.62 -5.25
CA THR A 422 -27.80 -7.69 -5.30
C THR A 422 -28.49 -6.94 -4.17
N ASP A 423 -27.73 -6.36 -3.23
CA ASP A 423 -28.32 -5.55 -2.17
C ASP A 423 -28.94 -4.28 -2.77
N GLU A 424 -30.16 -3.97 -2.33
CA GLU A 424 -30.89 -2.79 -2.79
C GLU A 424 -30.42 -1.54 -2.06
N ASN A 425 -30.26 -0.47 -2.81
CA ASN A 425 -29.86 0.85 -2.37
C ASN A 425 -30.96 1.86 -2.71
N ILE A 426 -31.39 2.61 -1.71
CA ILE A 426 -32.43 3.66 -1.76
C ILE A 426 -31.81 5.04 -1.50
N ILE A 427 -31.40 5.77 -2.54
CA ILE A 427 -30.70 7.05 -2.40
C ILE A 427 -31.53 8.22 -2.95
N LYS A 428 -31.38 9.38 -2.31
CA LYS A 428 -31.89 10.65 -2.82
C LYS A 428 -30.96 11.18 -3.92
N VAL A 429 -31.52 11.47 -5.08
CA VAL A 429 -30.83 12.14 -6.19
C VAL A 429 -31.44 13.53 -6.34
N TYR A 430 -30.60 14.55 -6.22
CA TYR A 430 -31.01 15.95 -6.17
C TYR A 430 -30.96 16.61 -7.54
N CYS A 431 -31.83 17.58 -7.75
CA CYS A 431 -31.85 18.48 -8.89
C CYS A 431 -31.17 19.81 -8.54
N ALA A 432 -30.95 20.67 -9.54
CA ALA A 432 -30.30 21.97 -9.34
C ALA A 432 -31.05 22.91 -8.38
N ASP A 433 -32.37 22.77 -8.28
CA ASP A 433 -33.25 23.51 -7.36
C ASP A 433 -33.32 22.90 -5.95
N HIS A 434 -32.46 21.93 -5.66
CA HIS A 434 -32.39 21.19 -4.38
C HIS A 434 -33.62 20.32 -4.07
N THR A 435 -34.57 20.18 -5.01
CA THR A 435 -35.56 19.10 -4.94
C THR A 435 -34.87 17.76 -5.17
N TYR A 436 -35.49 16.66 -4.76
CA TYR A 436 -34.91 15.33 -4.94
C TYR A 436 -35.96 14.28 -5.28
N THR A 437 -35.50 13.23 -5.96
CA THR A 437 -36.25 11.98 -6.10
C THR A 437 -35.49 10.84 -5.44
N THR A 438 -36.23 9.95 -4.80
CA THR A 438 -35.69 8.73 -4.23
C THR A 438 -35.64 7.64 -5.29
N LEU A 439 -34.42 7.21 -5.64
CA LEU A 439 -34.19 6.09 -6.53
C LEU A 439 -33.92 4.83 -5.72
N LYS A 440 -34.28 3.69 -6.31
CA LYS A 440 -34.07 2.37 -5.73
C LYS A 440 -33.45 1.48 -6.79
N PHE A 441 -32.21 1.06 -6.58
CA PHE A 441 -31.43 0.24 -7.50
C PHE A 441 -30.47 -0.69 -6.75
N THR A 442 -29.84 -1.66 -7.41
CA THR A 442 -28.89 -2.59 -6.78
C THR A 442 -27.47 -2.03 -6.77
N MET A 443 -26.59 -2.53 -5.89
CA MET A 443 -25.23 -1.99 -5.75
C MET A 443 -24.36 -2.11 -7.01
N ASP A 444 -24.70 -3.03 -7.91
CA ASP A 444 -24.08 -3.26 -9.22
C ASP A 444 -24.73 -2.50 -10.38
N THR A 445 -25.69 -1.61 -10.11
CA THR A 445 -26.29 -0.75 -11.13
C THR A 445 -25.28 0.31 -11.61
N THR A 446 -25.19 0.48 -12.92
CA THR A 446 -24.33 1.46 -13.59
C THR A 446 -24.93 2.86 -13.61
N VAL A 447 -24.11 3.89 -13.83
CA VAL A 447 -24.60 5.28 -13.94
C VAL A 447 -25.60 5.44 -15.08
N THR A 448 -25.39 4.77 -16.22
CA THR A 448 -26.35 4.79 -17.34
C THR A 448 -27.73 4.29 -16.93
N GLU A 449 -27.80 3.20 -16.18
CA GLU A 449 -29.06 2.64 -15.66
C GLU A 449 -29.69 3.56 -14.61
N ILE A 450 -28.88 4.20 -13.75
CA ILE A 450 -29.38 5.19 -12.79
C ILE A 450 -29.97 6.41 -13.51
N ILE A 451 -29.31 6.93 -14.55
CA ILE A 451 -29.82 8.03 -15.38
C ILE A 451 -31.15 7.65 -16.02
N TYR A 452 -31.24 6.44 -16.59
CA TYR A 452 -32.47 5.94 -17.20
C TYR A 452 -33.63 5.89 -16.19
N GLN A 453 -33.39 5.34 -15.00
CA GLN A 453 -34.39 5.29 -13.92
C GLN A 453 -34.79 6.68 -13.40
N ALA A 454 -33.83 7.60 -13.36
CA ALA A 454 -34.07 8.98 -12.92
C ALA A 454 -34.89 9.76 -13.96
N LYS A 455 -34.56 9.60 -15.25
CA LYS A 455 -35.24 10.24 -16.38
C LYS A 455 -36.73 9.89 -16.40
N ASP A 456 -37.05 8.61 -16.25
CA ASP A 456 -38.43 8.10 -16.22
C ASP A 456 -39.24 8.72 -15.07
N LYS A 457 -38.66 8.75 -13.86
CA LYS A 457 -39.36 9.30 -12.68
C LYS A 457 -39.49 10.82 -12.67
N LEU A 458 -38.47 11.53 -13.15
CA LEU A 458 -38.41 12.99 -13.09
C LEU A 458 -38.94 13.66 -14.37
N SER A 459 -39.27 12.89 -15.41
CA SER A 459 -39.68 13.41 -16.73
C SER A 459 -38.70 14.45 -17.28
N LEU A 460 -37.40 14.20 -17.08
CA LEU A 460 -36.32 15.09 -17.52
C LEU A 460 -36.06 14.93 -19.03
N GLY A 461 -35.49 15.97 -19.63
CA GLY A 461 -35.07 15.99 -21.04
C GLY A 461 -33.89 15.05 -21.35
N ASP A 462 -33.24 15.30 -22.48
CA ASP A 462 -32.07 14.53 -22.92
C ASP A 462 -30.75 15.14 -22.42
N ASP A 463 -29.64 14.42 -22.61
CA ASP A 463 -28.27 14.79 -22.20
C ASP A 463 -28.07 15.03 -20.68
N LEU A 464 -28.61 14.12 -19.88
CA LEU A 464 -28.47 14.12 -18.42
C LEU A 464 -27.13 13.53 -17.99
N ILE A 465 -26.57 14.13 -16.95
CA ILE A 465 -25.39 13.62 -16.25
C ILE A 465 -25.68 13.44 -14.76
N ILE A 466 -25.00 12.49 -14.15
CA ILE A 466 -24.97 12.33 -12.70
C ILE A 466 -23.60 12.75 -12.19
N CYS A 467 -23.59 13.55 -11.14
CA CYS A 467 -22.36 13.99 -10.48
C CYS A 467 -22.48 13.97 -8.97
N GLU A 468 -21.34 13.85 -8.30
CA GLU A 468 -21.22 14.22 -6.90
C GLU A 468 -21.05 15.73 -6.79
N VAL A 469 -21.83 16.36 -5.91
CA VAL A 469 -21.54 17.71 -5.40
C VAL A 469 -21.01 17.56 -3.99
N LYS A 470 -19.77 17.98 -3.76
CA LYS A 470 -19.08 17.96 -2.47
C LYS A 470 -19.49 19.14 -1.59
N SER A 471 -19.25 19.03 -0.29
CA SER A 471 -19.52 20.12 0.67
C SER A 471 -18.71 21.40 0.41
N ASN A 472 -17.57 21.30 -0.28
CA ASN A 472 -16.75 22.43 -0.69
C ASN A 472 -17.22 23.11 -2.00
N GLY A 473 -18.24 22.56 -2.67
CA GLY A 473 -18.76 23.04 -3.95
C GLY A 473 -18.15 22.39 -5.18
N ASP A 474 -17.17 21.49 -5.04
CA ASP A 474 -16.61 20.78 -6.18
C ASP A 474 -17.63 19.79 -6.76
N ARG A 475 -17.66 19.69 -8.09
CA ARG A 475 -18.55 18.82 -8.86
C ARG A 475 -17.74 17.74 -9.56
N ILE A 476 -18.02 16.47 -9.28
CA ILE A 476 -17.35 15.33 -9.91
C ILE A 476 -18.37 14.56 -10.75
N VAL A 477 -18.24 14.65 -12.07
CA VAL A 477 -19.09 13.91 -13.00
C VAL A 477 -18.69 12.44 -13.03
N PHE A 478 -19.67 11.55 -12.85
CA PHE A 478 -19.43 10.12 -12.97
C PHE A 478 -19.50 9.68 -14.44
N LYS A 479 -18.66 8.71 -14.81
CA LYS A 479 -18.74 8.10 -16.15
C LYS A 479 -19.89 7.10 -16.19
N GLU A 480 -20.48 6.93 -17.36
CA GLU A 480 -21.62 6.03 -17.65
C GLU A 480 -21.45 4.60 -17.08
N ASN A 481 -20.24 4.03 -17.23
CA ASN A 481 -19.94 2.67 -16.78
C ASN A 481 -19.48 2.58 -15.30
N ASN A 482 -19.58 3.67 -14.53
CA ASN A 482 -19.19 3.64 -13.10
C ASN A 482 -20.20 2.86 -12.27
N LEU A 483 -19.66 2.15 -11.27
CA LEU A 483 -20.40 1.31 -10.31
C LEU A 483 -20.19 1.86 -8.90
N CYS A 484 -21.12 1.56 -7.99
CA CYS A 484 -21.06 1.92 -6.58
C CYS A 484 -20.87 3.43 -6.32
N VAL A 485 -21.45 4.27 -7.17
CA VAL A 485 -21.33 5.74 -7.07
C VAL A 485 -21.80 6.29 -5.72
N THR A 486 -22.66 5.56 -5.00
CA THR A 486 -23.18 5.96 -3.70
C THR A 486 -22.19 5.73 -2.55
N THR A 487 -21.48 4.60 -2.53
CA THR A 487 -20.50 4.31 -1.47
C THR A 487 -19.21 5.07 -1.70
N GLY A 488 -18.89 5.41 -2.95
CA GLY A 488 -17.74 6.22 -3.33
C GLY A 488 -17.86 7.74 -3.08
N LEU A 489 -19.01 8.22 -2.60
CA LEU A 489 -19.18 9.64 -2.25
C LEU A 489 -18.28 10.05 -1.09
N SER A 490 -17.85 11.32 -1.09
CA SER A 490 -17.27 11.99 0.06
C SER A 490 -18.21 11.97 1.26
N LEU A 491 -17.69 12.27 2.46
CA LEU A 491 -18.43 12.15 3.71
C LEU A 491 -19.77 12.90 3.66
N ASN A 492 -19.74 14.16 3.20
CA ASN A 492 -20.94 14.96 3.03
C ASN A 492 -21.32 15.19 1.58
N GLY A 493 -20.73 14.45 0.64
CA GLY A 493 -21.10 14.48 -0.78
C GLY A 493 -22.55 14.06 -1.00
N ARG A 494 -23.15 14.59 -2.07
CA ARG A 494 -24.52 14.30 -2.48
C ARG A 494 -24.59 14.05 -3.98
N LEU A 495 -25.48 13.15 -4.37
CA LEU A 495 -25.67 12.75 -5.76
C LEU A 495 -26.67 13.70 -6.43
N PHE A 496 -26.26 14.34 -7.52
CA PHE A 496 -27.10 15.23 -8.31
C PHE A 496 -27.30 14.68 -9.71
N ILE A 497 -28.46 14.97 -10.29
CA ILE A 497 -28.75 14.79 -11.70
C ILE A 497 -29.08 16.15 -12.31
N THR A 498 -28.48 16.44 -13.46
CA THR A 498 -28.67 17.72 -14.15
C THR A 498 -28.36 17.56 -15.65
N PRO A 499 -28.96 18.39 -16.53
CA PRO A 499 -28.47 18.53 -17.90
C PRO A 499 -27.00 18.98 -17.90
N ARG A 500 -26.21 18.53 -18.89
CA ARG A 500 -24.77 18.85 -18.96
C ARG A 500 -24.47 20.35 -18.94
N GLU A 501 -25.31 21.16 -19.58
CA GLU A 501 -25.21 22.63 -19.62
C GLU A 501 -25.39 23.31 -18.25
N HIS A 502 -26.06 22.65 -17.30
CA HIS A 502 -26.34 23.19 -15.97
C HIS A 502 -25.40 22.67 -14.88
N LEU A 503 -24.32 21.97 -15.25
CA LEU A 503 -23.36 21.43 -14.30
C LEU A 503 -22.78 22.52 -13.38
N ASP A 504 -22.42 23.66 -13.94
CA ASP A 504 -21.78 24.76 -13.19
C ASP A 504 -22.74 25.51 -12.25
N ALA A 505 -24.05 25.37 -12.46
CA ALA A 505 -25.08 25.97 -11.61
C ALA A 505 -25.33 25.17 -10.31
N LEU A 506 -24.81 23.93 -10.21
CA LEU A 506 -25.02 23.10 -9.03
C LEU A 506 -24.28 23.65 -7.81
N THR A 507 -25.02 23.73 -6.69
CA THR A 507 -24.55 24.23 -5.40
C THR A 507 -24.77 23.20 -4.30
N PRO A 508 -23.90 23.16 -3.25
CA PRO A 508 -24.10 22.28 -2.11
C PRO A 508 -25.39 22.58 -1.34
N LEU A 509 -25.97 21.56 -0.73
CA LEU A 509 -27.10 21.67 0.19
C LEU A 509 -26.62 22.15 1.56
N PRO A 510 -27.45 22.89 2.34
CA PRO A 510 -27.10 23.33 3.70
C PRO A 510 -26.72 22.18 4.64
N GLU A 511 -27.29 20.99 4.45
CA GLU A 511 -26.99 19.79 5.24
C GLU A 511 -25.54 19.29 5.06
N GLN A 512 -24.88 19.67 3.95
CA GLN A 512 -23.53 19.24 3.63
C GLN A 512 -22.46 19.99 4.45
N ASP A 513 -22.80 21.14 5.03
CA ASP A 513 -21.91 21.95 5.88
C ASP A 513 -21.58 21.24 7.20
N GLY A 514 -22.42 20.30 7.63
CA GLY A 514 -22.23 19.52 8.84
C GLY A 514 -22.69 20.19 10.13
N PRO A 515 -22.28 19.67 11.29
CA PRO A 515 -22.80 20.12 12.58
C PRO A 515 -22.33 21.54 12.89
N THR A 516 -23.23 22.35 13.43
CA THR A 516 -22.93 23.70 13.95
C THR A 516 -22.73 23.72 15.47
N SER A 517 -23.11 22.64 16.15
CA SER A 517 -22.97 22.48 17.60
C SER A 517 -22.13 21.25 17.94
N MET A 518 -21.33 21.38 18.99
CA MET A 518 -20.41 20.35 19.47
C MET A 518 -21.15 19.15 20.10
N THR A 519 -20.66 17.93 19.89
CA THR A 519 -21.14 16.74 20.63
C THR A 519 -20.28 16.38 21.85
N ALA A 520 -19.23 17.17 22.13
CA ALA A 520 -18.26 16.91 23.18
C ALA A 520 -18.81 16.73 24.61
N VAL A 521 -20.03 17.15 24.94
CA VAL A 521 -20.65 16.78 26.24
C VAL A 521 -20.78 15.26 26.34
N ALA A 522 -21.15 14.59 25.24
CA ALA A 522 -21.18 13.14 25.17
C ALA A 522 -19.76 12.54 25.22
N ILE A 523 -18.82 13.10 24.45
CA ILE A 523 -17.43 12.61 24.42
C ILE A 523 -16.77 12.73 25.79
N GLU A 524 -16.97 13.83 26.51
CA GLU A 524 -16.39 14.08 27.83
C GLU A 524 -16.82 13.02 28.85
N MET A 525 -18.10 12.65 28.84
CA MET A 525 -18.68 11.62 29.72
C MET A 525 -18.23 10.19 29.39
N MET A 526 -17.83 9.91 28.15
CA MET A 526 -17.40 8.57 27.73
C MET A 526 -15.97 8.27 28.17
N SER A 527 -15.68 7.05 28.62
CA SER A 527 -14.29 6.67 28.90
C SER A 527 -13.48 6.56 27.59
N THR A 528 -12.22 7.00 27.58
CA THR A 528 -11.37 6.87 26.38
C THR A 528 -11.15 5.41 25.98
N LYS A 529 -11.10 4.49 26.96
CA LYS A 529 -10.95 3.06 26.72
C LYS A 529 -12.20 2.45 26.05
N GLU A 530 -13.39 2.81 26.51
CA GLU A 530 -14.65 2.38 25.87
C GLU A 530 -14.76 2.93 24.45
N LEU A 531 -14.38 4.19 24.25
CA LEU A 531 -14.41 4.81 22.93
C LEU A 531 -13.46 4.10 21.96
N ALA A 532 -12.21 3.83 22.38
CA ALA A 532 -11.24 3.07 21.58
C ALA A 532 -11.73 1.65 21.28
N TYR A 533 -12.34 0.99 22.27
CA TYR A 533 -12.90 -0.34 22.15
C TYR A 533 -14.01 -0.39 21.10
N GLN A 534 -15.02 0.50 21.18
CA GLN A 534 -16.11 0.55 20.21
C GLN A 534 -15.65 0.98 18.80
N ILE A 535 -14.68 1.90 18.70
CA ILE A 535 -14.06 2.28 17.42
C ILE A 535 -13.40 1.05 16.79
N THR A 536 -12.55 0.36 17.54
CA THR A 536 -11.80 -0.79 17.02
C THR A 536 -12.71 -1.95 16.65
N LEU A 537 -13.76 -2.23 17.43
CA LEU A 537 -14.75 -3.22 17.06
C LEU A 537 -15.46 -2.87 15.75
N TYR A 538 -15.86 -1.61 15.58
CA TYR A 538 -16.56 -1.20 14.37
C TYR A 538 -15.64 -1.23 13.15
N ASP A 539 -14.39 -0.76 13.29
CA ASP A 539 -13.40 -0.80 12.22
C ASP A 539 -13.05 -2.25 11.85
N TRP A 540 -12.98 -3.17 12.83
CA TRP A 540 -12.79 -4.60 12.57
C TRP A 540 -13.96 -5.22 11.82
N GLU A 541 -15.21 -4.86 12.15
CA GLU A 541 -16.39 -5.30 11.39
C GLU A 541 -16.34 -4.82 9.92
N LEU A 542 -15.91 -3.58 9.68
CA LEU A 542 -15.74 -3.04 8.32
C LEU A 542 -14.61 -3.75 7.57
N PHE A 543 -13.48 -3.97 8.23
CA PHE A 543 -12.31 -4.61 7.64
C PHE A 543 -12.53 -6.09 7.33
N THR A 544 -13.26 -6.82 8.16
CA THR A 544 -13.62 -8.22 7.90
C THR A 544 -14.73 -8.38 6.85
N SER A 545 -15.51 -7.31 6.59
CA SER A 545 -16.51 -7.30 5.51
C SER A 545 -15.90 -7.11 4.12
N LEU A 546 -14.63 -6.68 4.05
CA LEU A 546 -13.88 -6.44 2.82
C LEU A 546 -13.39 -7.75 2.20
N HIS A 547 -13.59 -7.94 0.90
CA HIS A 547 -12.89 -8.99 0.15
C HIS A 547 -11.60 -8.44 -0.48
N GLU A 548 -10.52 -9.25 -0.52
CA GLU A 548 -9.23 -8.91 -1.14
C GLU A 548 -9.36 -8.45 -2.60
N PHE A 549 -10.25 -9.07 -3.38
CA PHE A 549 -10.45 -8.69 -4.77
C PHE A 549 -11.07 -7.30 -4.94
N GLU A 550 -11.76 -6.76 -3.91
CA GLU A 550 -12.23 -5.37 -3.97
C GLU A 550 -11.07 -4.39 -4.13
N LEU A 551 -9.88 -4.68 -3.57
CA LEU A 551 -8.69 -3.86 -3.75
C LEU A 551 -8.22 -3.87 -5.21
N ILE A 552 -8.22 -5.05 -5.85
CA ILE A 552 -7.86 -5.19 -7.27
C ILE A 552 -8.85 -4.40 -8.14
N TYR A 553 -10.15 -4.62 -7.95
CA TYR A 553 -11.18 -3.96 -8.74
C TYR A 553 -11.14 -2.44 -8.56
N TRP A 554 -10.83 -1.97 -7.35
CA TRP A 554 -10.68 -0.55 -7.08
C TRP A 554 -9.50 0.05 -7.85
N VAL A 555 -8.33 -0.59 -7.79
CA VAL A 555 -7.08 -0.09 -8.42
C VAL A 555 -7.10 -0.21 -9.94
N PHE A 556 -7.51 -1.36 -10.47
CA PHE A 556 -7.48 -1.63 -11.92
C PHE A 556 -8.71 -1.09 -12.66
N GLY A 557 -9.75 -0.71 -11.92
CA GLY A 557 -10.98 -0.09 -12.41
C GLY A 557 -12.17 -1.04 -12.39
N ARG A 558 -13.15 -0.75 -11.52
CA ARG A 558 -14.35 -1.57 -11.22
C ARG A 558 -15.15 -1.93 -12.47
N HIS A 559 -15.25 -0.98 -13.41
CA HIS A 559 -15.97 -1.11 -14.67
C HIS A 559 -15.40 -2.22 -15.57
N LYS A 560 -14.08 -2.51 -15.49
CA LYS A 560 -13.45 -3.57 -16.28
C LYS A 560 -13.88 -4.96 -15.82
N PHE A 561 -14.10 -5.12 -14.51
CA PHE A 561 -14.48 -6.39 -13.90
C PHE A 561 -16.00 -6.54 -13.75
N LYS A 562 -16.76 -5.44 -13.83
CA LYS A 562 -18.19 -5.38 -13.51
C LYS A 562 -18.48 -5.93 -12.10
N LYS A 563 -17.62 -5.59 -11.14
CA LYS A 563 -17.71 -5.99 -9.73
C LYS A 563 -17.76 -4.78 -8.83
N ILE A 564 -18.49 -4.90 -7.72
CA ILE A 564 -18.62 -3.83 -6.71
C ILE A 564 -17.38 -3.78 -5.81
N THR A 565 -17.17 -2.63 -5.16
CA THR A 565 -16.14 -2.45 -4.11
C THR A 565 -16.69 -1.70 -2.91
N ALA A 566 -17.96 -1.95 -2.60
CA ALA A 566 -18.73 -1.17 -1.64
C ALA A 566 -18.17 -1.28 -0.21
N ASN A 567 -17.63 -2.44 0.19
CA ASN A 567 -17.09 -2.62 1.54
C ASN A 567 -15.77 -1.86 1.68
N LEU A 568 -14.92 -1.90 0.64
CA LEU A 568 -13.70 -1.11 0.58
C LEU A 568 -13.97 0.38 0.65
N ASP A 569 -14.94 0.87 -0.14
CA ASP A 569 -15.32 2.28 -0.16
C ASP A 569 -15.69 2.77 1.24
N ILE A 570 -16.50 2.00 1.96
CA ILE A 570 -16.98 2.36 3.29
C ILE A 570 -15.83 2.32 4.30
N PHE A 571 -14.93 1.35 4.20
CA PHE A 571 -13.78 1.27 5.11
C PHE A 571 -12.76 2.40 4.85
N LEU A 572 -12.50 2.77 3.60
CA LEU A 572 -11.68 3.94 3.28
C LEU A 572 -12.35 5.25 3.69
N ARG A 573 -13.68 5.34 3.54
CA ARG A 573 -14.48 6.47 3.99
C ARG A 573 -14.44 6.61 5.52
N ARG A 574 -14.43 5.49 6.26
CA ARG A 574 -14.33 5.47 7.73
C ARG A 574 -13.04 6.15 8.22
N PHE A 575 -11.92 5.97 7.54
CA PHE A 575 -10.68 6.68 7.84
C PHE A 575 -10.89 8.21 7.87
N ASN A 576 -11.46 8.74 6.78
CA ASN A 576 -11.75 10.16 6.66
C ASN A 576 -12.78 10.61 7.69
N GLU A 577 -13.80 9.80 7.98
CA GLU A 577 -14.81 10.10 8.99
C GLU A 577 -14.17 10.33 10.37
N ILE A 578 -13.25 9.46 10.81
CA ILE A 578 -12.55 9.62 12.09
C ILE A 578 -11.63 10.85 12.05
N GLN A 579 -10.89 11.06 10.96
CA GLN A 579 -10.00 12.21 10.80
C GLN A 579 -10.77 13.54 10.92
N TYR A 580 -11.86 13.68 10.16
CA TYR A 580 -12.67 14.90 10.18
C TYR A 580 -13.49 15.03 11.46
N TRP A 581 -13.87 13.93 12.12
CA TRP A 581 -14.51 13.97 13.44
C TRP A 581 -13.61 14.64 14.49
N VAL A 582 -12.33 14.25 14.53
CA VAL A 582 -11.36 14.87 15.44
C VAL A 582 -11.23 16.37 15.16
N ALA A 583 -11.06 16.76 13.89
CA ALA A 583 -10.94 18.17 13.52
C ALA A 583 -12.23 18.96 13.87
N THR A 584 -13.40 18.40 13.58
CA THR A 584 -14.71 19.00 13.85
C THR A 584 -14.90 19.30 15.33
N GLU A 585 -14.69 18.31 16.20
CA GLU A 585 -14.89 18.49 17.65
C GLU A 585 -13.87 19.48 18.23
N MET A 586 -12.64 19.51 17.71
CA MET A 586 -11.62 20.48 18.13
C MET A 586 -12.00 21.92 17.79
N VAL A 587 -12.46 22.20 16.55
CA VAL A 587 -12.78 23.58 16.12
C VAL A 587 -14.14 24.07 16.61
N LEU A 588 -15.08 23.18 16.92
CA LEU A 588 -16.38 23.54 17.53
C LEU A 588 -16.28 23.77 19.05
N CYS A 589 -15.18 23.37 19.69
CA CYS A 589 -14.95 23.61 21.11
C CYS A 589 -14.43 25.04 21.36
N SER A 590 -15.33 25.95 21.69
CA SER A 590 -15.01 27.38 21.89
C SER A 590 -14.12 27.63 23.12
N ASN A 591 -14.36 26.95 24.23
CA ASN A 591 -13.61 27.14 25.48
C ASN A 591 -12.23 26.48 25.43
N VAL A 592 -11.16 27.27 25.56
CA VAL A 592 -9.76 26.79 25.47
C VAL A 592 -9.43 25.71 26.50
N SER A 593 -9.88 25.83 27.75
CA SER A 593 -9.60 24.84 28.78
C SER A 593 -10.24 23.49 28.47
N LYS A 594 -11.49 23.50 27.98
CA LYS A 594 -12.17 22.28 27.52
C LYS A 594 -11.51 21.70 26.28
N ARG A 595 -11.07 22.55 25.35
CA ARG A 595 -10.38 22.15 24.12
C ARG A 595 -9.02 21.48 24.42
N VAL A 596 -8.28 21.96 25.42
CA VAL A 596 -7.05 21.29 25.90
C VAL A 596 -7.36 19.90 26.48
N GLN A 597 -8.46 19.73 27.24
CA GLN A 597 -8.87 18.41 27.72
C GLN A 597 -9.28 17.48 26.57
N LEU A 598 -9.97 18.01 25.56
CA LEU A 598 -10.36 17.27 24.37
C LEU A 598 -9.13 16.82 23.56
N LEU A 599 -8.15 17.70 23.35
CA LEU A 599 -6.86 17.39 22.72
C LEU A 599 -6.15 16.25 23.46
N LYS A 600 -6.00 16.39 24.79
CA LYS A 600 -5.44 15.34 25.65
C LYS A 600 -6.21 14.02 25.52
N LYS A 601 -7.54 14.08 25.37
CA LYS A 601 -8.39 12.90 25.21
C LYS A 601 -8.16 12.20 23.86
N PHE A 602 -8.03 12.95 22.77
CA PHE A 602 -7.72 12.39 21.45
C PHE A 602 -6.31 11.79 21.38
N ILE A 603 -5.31 12.42 22.00
CA ILE A 603 -3.96 11.85 22.09
C ILE A 603 -3.98 10.53 22.86
N LYS A 604 -4.72 10.45 23.98
CA LYS A 604 -4.93 9.19 24.70
C LYS A 604 -5.69 8.16 23.86
N LEU A 605 -6.69 8.60 23.09
CA LEU A 605 -7.46 7.71 22.22
C LEU A 605 -6.56 7.07 21.15
N ALA A 606 -5.72 7.87 20.49
CA ALA A 606 -4.72 7.40 19.54
C ALA A 606 -3.75 6.40 20.20
N ALA A 607 -3.25 6.71 21.40
CA ALA A 607 -2.38 5.80 22.15
C ALA A 607 -3.02 4.42 22.34
N ILE A 608 -4.27 4.37 22.80
CA ILE A 608 -5.01 3.12 23.03
C ILE A 608 -5.27 2.40 21.69
N CYS A 609 -5.65 3.11 20.62
CA CYS A 609 -5.82 2.51 19.30
C CYS A 609 -4.52 1.86 18.80
N LYS A 610 -3.36 2.48 19.03
CA LYS A 610 -2.05 1.90 18.70
C LYS A 610 -1.75 0.66 19.55
N GLU A 611 -2.02 0.70 20.85
CA GLU A 611 -1.88 -0.44 21.76
C GLU A 611 -2.75 -1.63 21.35
N THR A 612 -3.99 -1.37 20.90
CA THR A 612 -4.92 -2.39 20.39
C THR A 612 -4.65 -2.78 18.93
N LYS A 613 -3.48 -2.42 18.37
CA LYS A 613 -3.07 -2.68 16.97
C LYS A 613 -4.07 -2.14 15.93
N ASN A 614 -4.87 -1.14 16.29
CA ASN A 614 -5.73 -0.40 15.38
C ASN A 614 -4.97 0.79 14.78
N LEU A 615 -4.05 0.48 13.85
CA LEU A 615 -3.25 1.50 13.20
C LEU A 615 -4.10 2.37 12.27
N HIS A 616 -5.14 1.81 11.63
CA HIS A 616 -6.08 2.55 10.80
C HIS A 616 -6.65 3.79 11.52
N SER A 617 -7.24 3.62 12.70
CA SER A 617 -7.84 4.71 13.46
C SER A 617 -6.84 5.53 14.25
N PHE A 618 -5.72 4.93 14.67
CA PHE A 618 -4.58 5.68 15.19
C PHE A 618 -4.13 6.77 14.21
N PHE A 619 -3.82 6.41 12.96
CA PHE A 619 -3.39 7.38 11.95
C PHE A 619 -4.50 8.40 11.63
N ALA A 620 -5.76 7.96 11.54
CA ALA A 620 -6.88 8.88 11.31
C ALA A 620 -6.96 9.97 12.40
N ILE A 621 -6.81 9.60 13.68
CA ILE A 621 -6.84 10.54 14.80
C ILE A 621 -5.64 11.49 14.75
N VAL A 622 -4.43 10.97 14.54
CA VAL A 622 -3.21 11.79 14.51
C VAL A 622 -3.24 12.76 13.33
N MET A 623 -3.69 12.32 12.15
CA MET A 623 -3.90 13.19 10.98
C MET A 623 -5.00 14.23 11.23
N GLY A 624 -6.05 13.88 11.97
CA GLY A 624 -7.08 14.83 12.40
C GLY A 624 -6.54 15.94 13.31
N LEU A 625 -5.64 15.58 14.24
CA LEU A 625 -4.94 16.54 15.10
C LEU A 625 -3.90 17.39 14.35
N SER A 626 -3.30 16.81 13.30
CA SER A 626 -2.32 17.48 12.43
C SER A 626 -2.96 18.36 11.36
N ASN A 627 -4.30 18.28 11.18
CA ASN A 627 -5.03 19.12 10.24
C ASN A 627 -4.74 20.61 10.51
N ILE A 628 -4.58 21.40 9.45
CA ILE A 628 -4.22 22.84 9.51
C ILE A 628 -5.15 23.63 10.44
N ALA A 629 -6.45 23.30 10.47
CA ALA A 629 -7.42 23.96 11.33
C ALA A 629 -7.21 23.66 12.83
N VAL A 630 -6.54 22.56 13.18
CA VAL A 630 -6.25 22.15 14.56
C VAL A 630 -4.82 22.50 14.97
N SER A 631 -3.83 22.21 14.12
CA SER A 631 -2.40 22.47 14.42
C SER A 631 -2.09 23.95 14.61
N ARG A 632 -2.88 24.85 13.99
CA ARG A 632 -2.74 26.30 14.17
C ARG A 632 -3.20 26.86 15.52
N LEU A 633 -3.88 26.07 16.35
CA LEU A 633 -4.49 26.51 17.62
C LEU A 633 -3.42 26.65 18.72
N SER A 634 -2.49 27.59 18.54
CA SER A 634 -1.27 27.70 19.37
C SER A 634 -1.59 27.86 20.85
N GLN A 635 -2.65 28.59 21.22
CA GLN A 635 -3.02 28.76 22.64
C GLN A 635 -3.49 27.46 23.28
N THR A 636 -4.01 26.53 22.47
CA THR A 636 -4.40 25.19 22.93
C THR A 636 -3.18 24.30 23.09
N TRP A 637 -2.30 24.25 22.09
CA TRP A 637 -1.09 23.41 22.10
C TRP A 637 -0.09 23.84 23.18
N GLU A 638 0.12 25.14 23.38
CA GLU A 638 0.99 25.68 24.44
C GLU A 638 0.52 25.29 25.85
N LYS A 639 -0.79 25.15 26.05
CA LYS A 639 -1.39 24.75 27.35
C LYS A 639 -1.47 23.24 27.55
N LEU A 640 -1.07 22.44 26.56
CA LEU A 640 -1.04 20.99 26.70
C LEU A 640 0.12 20.57 27.61
N PRO A 641 -0.09 19.68 28.59
CA PRO A 641 1.00 19.23 29.45
C PRO A 641 2.11 18.53 28.65
N GLY A 642 3.39 18.81 28.97
CA GLY A 642 4.55 18.33 28.22
C GLY A 642 4.60 16.83 27.95
N LYS A 643 4.09 16.01 28.88
CA LYS A 643 3.92 14.54 28.67
C LYS A 643 3.13 14.20 27.40
N PHE A 644 2.05 14.93 27.11
CA PHE A 644 1.20 14.69 25.95
C PHE A 644 1.78 15.31 24.67
N ASN A 645 2.54 16.41 24.77
CA ASN A 645 3.32 16.93 23.63
C ASN A 645 4.33 15.89 23.16
N LYS A 646 5.16 15.37 24.08
CA LYS A 646 6.14 14.31 23.76
C LYS A 646 5.48 13.08 23.13
N LEU A 647 4.37 12.63 23.71
CA LEU A 647 3.62 11.48 23.18
C LEU A 647 3.07 11.74 21.76
N PHE A 648 2.60 12.96 21.48
CA PHE A 648 2.12 13.31 20.14
C PHE A 648 3.27 13.39 19.12
N SER A 649 4.43 13.97 19.49
CA SER A 649 5.62 13.97 18.63
C SER A 649 6.12 12.56 18.30
N GLU A 650 6.05 11.63 19.26
CA GLU A 650 6.33 10.20 19.01
C GLU A 650 5.34 9.58 18.01
N PHE A 651 4.10 10.05 17.95
CA PHE A 651 3.13 9.60 16.95
C PHE A 651 3.44 10.13 15.56
N GLU A 652 3.84 11.40 15.45
CA GLU A 652 4.23 12.02 14.17
C GLU A 652 5.44 11.30 13.54
N THR A 653 6.41 10.87 14.34
CA THR A 653 7.54 10.04 13.88
C THR A 653 7.11 8.74 13.20
N VAL A 654 6.01 8.12 13.63
CA VAL A 654 5.48 6.89 13.00
C VAL A 654 4.83 7.19 11.64
N MET A 655 4.40 8.44 11.41
CA MET A 655 3.79 8.90 10.16
C MET A 655 4.81 9.35 9.11
N ASP A 656 6.10 9.43 9.47
CA ASP A 656 7.15 9.92 8.60
C ASP A 656 7.12 9.22 7.23
N PRO A 657 6.98 9.97 6.12
CA PRO A 657 6.90 9.38 4.77
C PRO A 657 8.27 8.97 4.22
N SER A 658 9.37 9.34 4.89
CA SER A 658 10.72 9.10 4.40
C SER A 658 10.97 7.61 4.16
N ARG A 659 11.72 7.32 3.08
CA ARG A 659 12.08 5.95 2.67
C ARG A 659 10.84 5.04 2.56
N ASN A 660 9.77 5.57 1.98
CA ASN A 660 8.48 4.89 1.80
C ASN A 660 7.86 4.42 3.13
N HIS A 661 7.70 5.35 4.07
CA HIS A 661 7.11 5.08 5.39
C HIS A 661 7.82 3.97 6.18
N ARG A 662 9.17 3.99 6.19
CA ARG A 662 9.99 2.92 6.79
C ARG A 662 9.63 2.65 8.25
N VAL A 663 9.41 3.69 9.06
CA VAL A 663 9.07 3.55 10.49
C VAL A 663 7.77 2.76 10.70
N TYR A 664 6.73 3.09 9.93
CA TYR A 664 5.47 2.33 9.94
C TYR A 664 5.68 0.88 9.50
N ARG A 665 6.40 0.64 8.40
CA ARG A 665 6.61 -0.72 7.87
C ARG A 665 7.36 -1.61 8.87
N LEU A 666 8.42 -1.08 9.50
CA LEU A 666 9.15 -1.79 10.56
C LEU A 666 8.29 -2.03 11.80
N THR A 667 7.37 -1.11 12.11
CA THR A 667 6.42 -1.28 13.22
C THR A 667 5.46 -2.44 12.94
N VAL A 668 4.85 -2.49 11.76
CA VAL A 668 3.92 -3.57 11.36
C VAL A 668 4.63 -4.91 11.24
N ALA A 669 5.85 -4.94 10.69
CA ALA A 669 6.64 -6.18 10.54
C ALA A 669 6.96 -6.86 11.90
N LYS A 670 6.97 -6.10 13.00
CA LYS A 670 7.19 -6.62 14.36
C LYS A 670 5.89 -7.00 15.08
N MET A 671 4.73 -6.75 14.49
CA MET A 671 3.43 -7.03 15.10
C MET A 671 2.88 -8.39 14.64
N ASN A 672 2.23 -9.10 15.56
CA ASN A 672 1.44 -10.27 15.24
C ASN A 672 -0.04 -9.88 15.00
N PRO A 673 -0.76 -10.57 14.10
CA PRO A 673 -2.20 -10.40 13.92
C PRO A 673 -2.95 -10.66 15.23
N PRO A 674 -4.20 -10.18 15.38
CA PRO A 674 -4.95 -9.32 14.47
C PRO A 674 -4.44 -7.86 14.44
N ILE A 675 -4.43 -7.23 13.26
CA ILE A 675 -3.97 -5.84 13.04
C ILE A 675 -4.97 -5.11 12.11
N LEU A 676 -5.32 -3.86 12.40
CA LEU A 676 -5.97 -2.98 11.41
C LEU A 676 -4.90 -2.09 10.78
N PRO A 677 -4.46 -2.38 9.53
CA PRO A 677 -3.36 -1.67 8.92
C PRO A 677 -3.74 -0.24 8.51
N PHE A 678 -2.75 0.58 8.21
CA PHE A 678 -2.96 1.88 7.58
C PHE A 678 -3.37 1.70 6.11
N MET A 679 -4.65 1.39 5.89
CA MET A 679 -5.20 1.07 4.57
C MET A 679 -4.92 2.11 3.47
N PRO A 680 -5.01 3.43 3.71
CA PRO A 680 -4.64 4.42 2.69
C PRO A 680 -3.24 4.21 2.11
N LEU A 681 -2.25 3.81 2.93
CA LEU A 681 -0.91 3.52 2.45
C LEU A 681 -0.86 2.22 1.63
N LEU A 682 -1.59 1.17 2.03
CA LEU A 682 -1.66 -0.07 1.23
C LEU A 682 -2.33 0.17 -0.14
N MET A 683 -3.39 0.99 -0.18
CA MET A 683 -4.04 1.38 -1.44
C MET A 683 -3.12 2.25 -2.30
N LYS A 684 -2.34 3.14 -1.69
CA LYS A 684 -1.29 3.91 -2.37
C LYS A 684 -0.26 2.97 -2.99
N ASP A 685 0.27 2.01 -2.24
CA ASP A 685 1.24 1.02 -2.72
C ASP A 685 0.73 0.26 -3.95
N MET A 686 -0.52 -0.23 -3.91
CA MET A 686 -1.11 -0.91 -5.06
C MET A 686 -1.34 0.01 -6.25
N THR A 687 -1.76 1.26 -6.02
CA THR A 687 -1.98 2.26 -7.09
C THR A 687 -0.66 2.60 -7.79
N PHE A 688 0.38 2.92 -7.03
CA PHE A 688 1.72 3.18 -7.57
C PHE A 688 2.31 1.97 -8.28
N THR A 689 2.10 0.76 -7.73
CA THR A 689 2.50 -0.49 -8.41
C THR A 689 1.76 -0.67 -9.73
N HIS A 690 0.46 -0.34 -9.77
CA HIS A 690 -0.35 -0.47 -10.98
C HIS A 690 0.05 0.53 -12.07
N GLU A 691 0.26 1.79 -11.71
CA GLU A 691 0.61 2.88 -12.62
C GLU A 691 2.07 2.83 -13.06
N GLY A 692 2.98 2.43 -12.16
CA GLY A 692 4.42 2.37 -12.43
C GLY A 692 4.87 1.15 -13.24
N ASN A 693 4.08 0.07 -13.27
CA ASN A 693 4.44 -1.16 -13.95
C ASN A 693 3.41 -1.53 -15.02
N LYS A 694 3.85 -1.86 -16.24
CA LYS A 694 2.93 -2.35 -17.28
C LYS A 694 2.39 -3.73 -16.88
N THR A 695 1.11 -3.96 -17.12
CA THR A 695 0.48 -5.29 -16.89
C THR A 695 0.94 -6.32 -17.93
N TYR A 696 1.30 -5.86 -19.13
CA TYR A 696 1.76 -6.73 -20.22
C TYR A 696 3.05 -6.19 -20.85
N PHE A 697 3.95 -7.11 -21.21
CA PHE A 697 5.15 -6.86 -22.01
C PHE A 697 5.16 -7.85 -23.18
N GLU A 698 5.24 -7.36 -24.43
CA GLU A 698 5.27 -8.24 -25.62
C GLU A 698 4.13 -9.29 -25.62
N ASN A 699 2.94 -8.89 -25.15
CA ASN A 699 1.75 -9.74 -24.94
C ASN A 699 1.84 -10.79 -23.81
N LEU A 700 2.96 -10.86 -23.09
CA LEU A 700 3.09 -11.65 -21.87
C LEU A 700 2.59 -10.87 -20.66
N VAL A 701 1.92 -11.56 -19.74
CA VAL A 701 1.56 -11.01 -18.43
C VAL A 701 2.83 -10.75 -17.66
N ASN A 702 3.01 -9.53 -17.18
CA ASN A 702 4.08 -9.19 -16.25
C ASN A 702 3.77 -9.79 -14.87
N PHE A 703 4.37 -10.94 -14.58
CA PHE A 703 4.10 -11.66 -13.34
C PHE A 703 4.87 -11.06 -12.15
N GLU A 704 5.99 -10.35 -12.36
CA GLU A 704 6.62 -9.56 -11.29
C GLU A 704 5.65 -8.49 -10.74
N LYS A 705 4.90 -7.81 -11.62
CA LYS A 705 3.83 -6.90 -11.19
C LYS A 705 2.75 -7.64 -10.40
N MET A 706 2.37 -8.84 -10.84
CA MET A 706 1.36 -9.64 -10.13
C MET A 706 1.86 -10.01 -8.73
N HIS A 707 3.12 -10.42 -8.59
CA HIS A 707 3.76 -10.69 -7.29
C HIS A 707 3.70 -9.45 -6.37
N MET A 708 4.03 -8.25 -6.86
CA MET A 708 3.95 -7.02 -6.07
C MET A 708 2.52 -6.70 -5.60
N ILE A 709 1.52 -6.91 -6.46
CA ILE A 709 0.10 -6.74 -6.11
C ILE A 709 -0.32 -7.78 -5.06
N ALA A 710 0.03 -9.06 -5.28
CA ALA A 710 -0.27 -10.16 -4.38
C ALA A 710 0.36 -9.98 -2.99
N GLN A 711 1.57 -9.43 -2.89
CA GLN A 711 2.21 -9.10 -1.61
C GLN A 711 1.34 -8.16 -0.75
N THR A 712 0.66 -7.19 -1.36
CA THR A 712 -0.26 -6.29 -0.64
C THR A 712 -1.50 -7.03 -0.16
N LEU A 713 -2.06 -7.91 -1.01
CA LEU A 713 -3.23 -8.74 -0.65
C LEU A 713 -2.89 -9.72 0.47
N ARG A 714 -1.71 -10.34 0.44
CA ARG A 714 -1.19 -11.20 1.52
C ARG A 714 -0.99 -10.43 2.81
N THR A 715 -0.55 -9.17 2.75
CA THR A 715 -0.48 -8.32 3.93
C THR A 715 -1.87 -8.12 4.56
N VAL A 716 -2.90 -7.87 3.76
CA VAL A 716 -4.28 -7.77 4.24
C VAL A 716 -4.78 -9.09 4.85
N LYS A 717 -4.49 -10.24 4.20
CA LYS A 717 -4.80 -11.59 4.73
C LYS A 717 -4.10 -11.85 6.06
N PHE A 718 -2.81 -11.54 6.14
CA PHE A 718 -2.02 -11.69 7.35
C PHE A 718 -2.61 -10.88 8.50
N CYS A 719 -2.97 -9.61 8.27
CA CYS A 719 -3.56 -8.74 9.27
C CYS A 719 -4.84 -9.31 9.92
N ARG A 720 -5.57 -10.18 9.21
CA ARG A 720 -6.84 -10.79 9.66
C ARG A 720 -6.79 -12.30 9.86
N SER A 721 -5.60 -12.90 9.89
CA SER A 721 -5.45 -14.36 9.99
C SER A 721 -5.78 -14.93 11.37
N GLN A 722 -5.77 -14.10 12.42
CA GLN A 722 -6.17 -14.47 13.77
C GLN A 722 -7.52 -13.84 14.15
N PRO A 723 -8.34 -14.52 14.99
CA PRO A 723 -9.58 -13.97 15.48
C PRO A 723 -9.33 -12.70 16.31
N PHE A 724 -10.28 -11.77 16.25
CA PHE A 724 -10.20 -10.54 17.02
C PHE A 724 -10.83 -10.74 18.40
N GLU A 725 -9.96 -10.86 19.40
CA GLU A 725 -10.33 -10.90 20.82
C GLU A 725 -9.85 -9.60 21.47
N LEU A 726 -10.80 -8.80 21.95
CA LEU A 726 -10.51 -7.57 22.67
C LEU A 726 -11.18 -7.64 24.03
N ASP A 727 -10.38 -7.48 25.08
CA ASP A 727 -10.88 -7.48 26.46
C ASP A 727 -11.94 -6.40 26.64
N SER A 728 -13.16 -6.81 26.96
CA SER A 728 -14.23 -5.88 27.22
C SER A 728 -13.89 -5.03 28.44
N PRO A 729 -13.93 -3.69 28.36
CA PRO A 729 -13.83 -2.85 29.54
C PRO A 729 -14.95 -3.19 30.55
N PRO A 730 -14.71 -3.01 31.87
CA PRO A 730 -15.68 -3.34 32.90
C PRO A 730 -17.01 -2.63 32.64
N THR A 731 -18.09 -3.42 32.66
CA THR A 731 -19.42 -3.07 32.17
C THR A 731 -20.00 -1.82 32.84
N VAL A 732 -20.03 -0.72 32.08
CA VAL A 732 -20.85 0.45 32.42
C VAL A 732 -22.14 0.37 31.61
N LYS A 733 -23.28 0.72 32.22
CA LYS A 733 -24.61 0.80 31.58
C LYS A 733 -24.65 1.67 30.29
N SER A 734 -23.57 2.38 29.93
CA SER A 734 -23.47 3.27 28.77
C SER A 734 -22.85 2.65 27.50
N SER A 735 -22.48 1.37 27.46
CA SER A 735 -21.77 0.79 26.29
C SER A 735 -22.60 0.86 24.99
N ALA A 736 -23.94 0.77 25.08
CA ALA A 736 -24.84 0.94 23.94
C ALA A 736 -24.82 2.37 23.38
N ASP A 737 -24.77 3.39 24.27
CA ASP A 737 -24.73 4.80 23.87
C ASP A 737 -23.40 5.14 23.19
N VAL A 738 -22.27 4.61 23.70
CA VAL A 738 -20.96 4.80 23.06
C VAL A 738 -20.92 4.12 21.70
N ARG A 739 -21.45 2.89 21.59
CA ARG A 739 -21.57 2.18 20.32
C ARG A 739 -22.38 2.99 19.31
N GLN A 740 -23.52 3.53 19.73
CA GLN A 740 -24.38 4.34 18.88
C GLN A 740 -23.69 5.63 18.45
N TYR A 741 -22.96 6.28 19.35
CA TYR A 741 -22.18 7.48 19.03
C TYR A 741 -21.09 7.19 17.98
N VAL A 742 -20.25 6.17 18.22
CA VAL A 742 -19.12 5.81 17.34
C VAL A 742 -19.55 5.44 15.92
N ARG A 743 -20.73 4.82 15.78
CA ARG A 743 -21.27 4.38 14.48
C ARG A 743 -22.01 5.48 13.72
N ASN A 744 -22.25 6.65 14.31
CA ASN A 744 -23.03 7.73 13.72
C ASN A 744 -22.35 9.09 13.87
N LEU A 745 -21.04 9.14 13.61
CA LEU A 745 -20.26 10.38 13.71
C LEU A 745 -20.79 11.45 12.75
N GLN A 746 -20.82 12.69 13.22
CA GLN A 746 -21.22 13.85 12.42
C GLN A 746 -20.01 14.77 12.27
N VAL A 747 -19.61 15.03 11.02
CA VAL A 747 -18.32 15.66 10.73
C VAL A 747 -18.43 16.80 9.71
N ILE A 748 -17.64 17.85 9.88
CA ILE A 748 -17.41 18.86 8.86
C ILE A 748 -16.24 18.35 8.00
N ASP A 749 -16.49 18.03 6.73
CA ASP A 749 -15.47 17.58 5.77
C ASP A 749 -15.04 18.70 4.79
N ASN A 750 -15.58 19.91 4.96
CA ASN A 750 -15.18 21.09 4.22
C ASN A 750 -14.08 21.85 4.99
N ASP A 751 -12.83 21.76 4.51
CA ASP A 751 -11.68 22.41 5.13
C ASP A 751 -11.81 23.94 5.25
N ARG A 752 -12.56 24.60 4.35
CA ARG A 752 -12.81 26.04 4.45
C ARG A 752 -13.67 26.36 5.67
N ILE A 753 -14.71 25.56 5.92
CA ILE A 753 -15.58 25.72 7.09
C ILE A 753 -14.80 25.41 8.38
N LEU A 754 -14.00 24.33 8.40
CA LEU A 754 -13.12 24.02 9.54
C LEU A 754 -12.17 25.17 9.85
N THR A 755 -11.52 25.72 8.82
CA THR A 755 -10.59 26.85 8.96
C THR A 755 -11.30 28.10 9.48
N GLN A 756 -12.50 28.40 9.00
CA GLN A 756 -13.31 29.51 9.52
C GLN A 756 -13.64 29.34 11.00
N TRP A 757 -14.06 28.13 11.43
CA TRP A 757 -14.30 27.84 12.85
C TRP A 757 -13.02 27.97 13.68
N SER A 758 -11.90 27.45 13.17
CA SER A 758 -10.59 27.60 13.81
C SER A 758 -10.21 29.07 14.04
N HIS A 759 -10.42 29.93 13.04
CA HIS A 759 -10.17 31.37 13.17
C HIS A 759 -11.14 32.06 14.15
N LYS A 760 -12.38 31.59 14.26
CA LYS A 760 -13.34 32.09 15.24
C LYS A 760 -12.93 31.75 16.67
N VAL A 761 -12.41 30.55 16.93
CA VAL A 761 -12.00 30.14 18.28
C VAL A 761 -10.63 30.67 18.69
N GLU A 762 -9.70 30.82 17.75
CA GLU A 762 -8.39 31.44 17.95
C GLU A 762 -8.00 32.33 16.74
N PRO A 763 -8.31 33.64 16.79
CA PRO A 763 -7.90 34.59 15.77
C PRO A 763 -6.37 34.65 15.62
N ARG A 764 -5.87 34.94 14.41
CA ARG A 764 -4.42 35.19 14.23
C ARG A 764 -4.05 36.44 15.03
N ARG A 765 -2.98 36.37 15.83
CA ARG A 765 -2.39 37.56 16.43
C ARG A 765 -1.95 38.47 15.29
N SER A 766 -2.50 39.70 15.25
CA SER A 766 -2.15 40.76 14.30
C SER A 766 -0.72 41.22 14.47
#